data_AF-A0A955T5E7-F1
#
_entry.id   AF-A0A955T5E7-F1
#
_cell.length_a   1.000
_cell.length_b   1.000
_cell.length_c   1.000
_cell.angle_alpha   90.00
_cell.angle_beta   90.00
_cell.angle_gamma   90.00
#
_symmetry.space_group_name_H-M   'P 1'
#
loop_
_entity.id
_entity.type
_entity.pdbx_description
1 polymer ?
#
loop_
_entity_poly.entity_id
_entity_poly.type
_entity_poly.pdbx_seq_one_letter_code
_entity_poly.pdbx_strand_id
1 'polypeptide(L)'
;ERWARHWLDVVRFAETNGFETNTPRPNAWPYRDYVIEAFNQDKPYDLFIKEQLAGDALGEDRATGFLVGGPMDTVKSPDIVLTKNQRANELNDMIATTCTAFLGLTVACARCHDHKFDPIAQTDYYQIQAIFAGVQHGERDIKPEDYDERLSQAAKLRGEMAPILEELSKFQPKANPDLLLIDDGERLKTSAGAARLETLLKPSDDGKPYTEGEGRGFLNDPGAENRVANIGKQYTHWSDGGIAGKDLATWRPDLGGDYRIWLSWGCGWDTRAQDAVYLIDRDGDLETKNDREEIARVDQRHFATDQSTPLGQALWSGFYNAGVHSIDDSSCLIVQAGETEASVSIDVVAFQKTADAGSGQLNPAREIRYRPPVIPTLNEERFEPVRAKAVRFTILATNQAEPCIDELEVFSTGPEIRNVALHSEGGEPSASGSYAGGDKHKLEHINEGEYGNSHSWISSEIGGGWVQIDFAQPEEIDRIVWARDREGTFKDRLATRYRIEALSPEGEWMTVDSSDDRAPFQEGAKNPENYSFAGLSSEQAGELNGLISKKKGFEKEIRKLEAMPKVYAGRFVEPGDTFRLHRGDPMMEREQVHPGGIVALASLPLDLPESTPEQERRLALAEWIASEENPLTARVIVNRVWHYHFGKGLVKTPSEFGNLGVEPSHPELLDFLAKRFVDEGWSLKKLHKWILMSQTYRQSSLPREDGLSVDAGTKLLWRYPPHRLEAEPIRDSILAISGNLDLTMGGPGYEVFEPND
;
A
#
# COMPACT_ATOMS: atom_id res chain seq x y z
N GLU A 1 24.07 -0.29 25.60
CA GLU A 1 23.17 0.86 25.83
C GLU A 1 23.87 2.12 26.30
N ARG A 2 24.51 2.14 27.47
CA ARG A 2 25.03 3.38 28.08
C ARG A 2 25.96 4.22 27.20
N TRP A 3 26.89 3.59 26.47
CA TRP A 3 27.77 4.30 25.54
C TRP A 3 27.07 4.73 24.26
N ALA A 4 26.05 3.98 23.80
CA ALA A 4 25.27 4.34 22.62
C ALA A 4 24.46 5.62 22.84
N ARG A 5 23.96 5.86 24.06
CA ARG A 5 23.28 7.12 24.41
C ARG A 5 24.13 8.34 24.08
N HIS A 6 25.42 8.33 24.42
CA HIS A 6 26.32 9.44 24.09
C HIS A 6 26.43 9.67 22.58
N TRP A 7 26.40 8.62 21.76
CA TRP A 7 26.35 8.76 20.31
C TRP A 7 25.01 9.32 19.83
N LEU A 8 23.90 8.82 20.36
CA LEU A 8 22.55 9.27 20.04
C LEU A 8 22.36 10.77 20.36
N ASP A 9 22.97 11.26 21.44
CA ASP A 9 23.02 12.68 21.76
C ASP A 9 23.82 13.49 20.72
N VAL A 10 24.97 12.97 20.27
CA VAL A 10 25.82 13.63 19.25
C VAL A 10 25.07 13.81 17.94
N VAL A 11 24.27 12.81 17.55
CA VAL A 11 23.49 12.86 16.30
C VAL A 11 22.11 13.50 16.48
N ARG A 12 21.77 13.88 17.73
CA ARG A 12 20.51 14.52 18.11
C ARG A 12 19.29 13.65 17.79
N PHE A 13 19.46 12.35 17.98
CA PHE A 13 18.42 11.37 17.72
C PHE A 13 17.25 11.56 18.69
N ALA A 14 16.04 11.55 18.14
CA ALA A 14 14.81 11.43 18.89
C ALA A 14 13.84 10.50 18.18
N GLU A 15 13.02 9.80 18.98
CA GLU A 15 11.89 9.02 18.49
C GLU A 15 10.66 9.90 18.20
N THR A 16 10.86 11.22 18.12
CA THR A 16 9.85 12.22 17.79
C THR A 16 10.42 13.26 16.84
N ASN A 17 9.56 14.11 16.27
CA ASN A 17 9.99 15.13 15.31
C ASN A 17 10.76 16.32 15.91
N GLY A 18 10.61 16.63 17.21
CA GLY A 18 11.45 17.60 17.92
C GLY A 18 11.39 19.07 17.47
N PHE A 19 10.52 19.42 16.51
CA PHE A 19 10.33 20.78 15.97
C PHE A 19 9.00 21.40 16.49
N GLU A 20 8.33 22.25 15.70
CA GLU A 20 7.07 22.91 16.06
C GLU A 20 5.94 21.92 16.39
N THR A 21 5.82 20.83 15.63
CA THR A 21 4.88 19.74 15.87
C THR A 21 5.62 18.48 16.31
N ASN A 22 5.66 18.23 17.62
CA ASN A 22 6.37 17.09 18.18
C ASN A 22 5.52 15.81 18.19
N THR A 23 5.48 15.11 17.05
CA THR A 23 4.79 13.81 16.93
C THR A 23 5.77 12.63 17.02
N PRO A 24 5.32 11.46 17.51
CA PRO A 24 6.13 10.23 17.52
C PRO A 24 6.53 9.76 16.12
N ARG A 25 7.68 9.06 16.05
CA ARG A 25 8.20 8.33 14.88
C ARG A 25 8.19 6.83 15.20
N PRO A 26 7.12 6.10 14.86
CA PRO A 26 6.92 4.71 15.32
C PRO A 26 8.05 3.75 14.96
N ASN A 27 8.77 4.03 13.87
CA ASN A 27 9.82 3.17 13.33
C ASN A 27 11.24 3.78 13.42
N ALA A 28 11.49 4.74 14.34
CA ALA A 28 12.83 5.33 14.55
C ALA A 28 13.74 4.50 15.47
N TRP A 29 13.17 3.73 16.39
CA TRP A 29 13.89 2.88 17.35
C TRP A 29 14.86 1.85 16.74
N PRO A 30 14.69 1.30 15.50
CA PRO A 30 15.65 0.35 14.95
C PRO A 30 17.06 0.94 14.75
N TYR A 31 17.16 2.25 14.48
CA TYR A 31 18.46 2.92 14.41
C TYR A 31 19.16 2.98 15.79
N ARG A 32 18.40 3.28 16.84
CA ARG A 32 18.89 3.26 18.22
C ARG A 32 19.44 1.89 18.59
N ASP A 33 18.68 0.83 18.27
CA ASP A 33 19.07 -0.55 18.52
C ASP A 33 20.31 -0.95 17.73
N TYR A 34 20.39 -0.54 16.47
CA TYR A 34 21.60 -0.70 15.66
C TYR A 34 22.84 -0.06 16.32
N VAL A 35 22.75 1.17 16.83
CA VAL A 35 23.89 1.83 17.52
C VAL A 35 24.27 1.08 18.79
N ILE A 36 23.29 0.62 19.57
CA ILE A 36 23.51 -0.19 20.77
C ILE A 36 24.25 -1.49 20.42
N GLU A 37 23.78 -2.18 19.38
CA GLU A 37 24.36 -3.42 18.89
C GLU A 37 25.80 -3.22 18.39
N ALA A 38 26.04 -2.23 17.53
CA ALA A 38 27.35 -1.92 16.96
C ALA A 38 28.40 -1.68 18.06
N PHE A 39 28.05 -0.90 19.10
CA PHE A 39 28.98 -0.64 20.21
C PHE A 39 29.16 -1.87 21.10
N ASN A 40 28.10 -2.63 21.34
CA ASN A 40 28.17 -3.86 22.13
C ASN A 40 29.00 -4.94 21.42
N GLN A 41 28.97 -5.01 20.09
CA GLN A 41 29.76 -5.93 19.28
C GLN A 41 31.20 -5.45 19.05
N ASP A 42 31.54 -4.22 19.47
CA ASP A 42 32.82 -3.58 19.17
C ASP A 42 33.07 -3.47 17.67
N LYS A 43 32.02 -3.09 16.92
CA LYS A 43 32.11 -2.86 15.48
C LYS A 43 33.23 -1.86 15.20
N PRO A 44 34.13 -2.13 14.23
CA PRO A 44 35.15 -1.17 13.81
C PRO A 44 34.50 0.18 13.49
N TYR A 45 35.03 1.26 14.08
CA TYR A 45 34.42 2.58 13.97
C TYR A 45 34.40 3.13 12.54
N ASP A 46 35.37 2.75 11.70
CA ASP A 46 35.40 3.07 10.27
C ASP A 46 34.22 2.42 9.52
N LEU A 47 33.92 1.15 9.80
CA LEU A 47 32.74 0.47 9.25
C LEU A 47 31.45 1.10 9.78
N PHE A 48 31.40 1.41 11.08
CA PHE A 48 30.27 2.11 11.69
C PHE A 48 30.00 3.44 10.97
N ILE A 49 31.01 4.27 10.68
CA ILE A 49 30.84 5.51 9.89
C ILE A 49 30.24 5.22 8.51
N LYS A 50 30.77 4.20 7.82
CA LYS A 50 30.30 3.81 6.49
C LYS A 50 28.82 3.43 6.49
N GLU A 51 28.39 2.63 7.47
CA GLU A 51 26.99 2.23 7.60
C GLU A 51 26.08 3.41 8.01
N GLN A 52 26.56 4.37 8.81
CA GLN A 52 25.78 5.57 9.17
C GLN A 52 25.41 6.41 7.94
N LEU A 53 26.33 6.52 6.98
CA LEU A 53 26.15 7.36 5.80
C LEU A 53 25.62 6.59 4.58
N ALA A 54 25.93 5.30 4.45
CA ALA A 54 25.65 4.47 3.29
C ALA A 54 25.25 3.03 3.65
N GLY A 55 24.58 2.83 4.78
CA GLY A 55 24.18 1.51 5.27
C GLY A 55 23.31 0.71 4.29
N ASP A 56 22.46 1.38 3.52
CA ASP A 56 21.70 0.77 2.42
C ASP A 56 22.56 0.15 1.32
N ALA A 57 23.75 0.71 1.05
CA ALA A 57 24.72 0.12 0.12
C ALA A 57 25.46 -1.08 0.73
N LEU A 58 25.45 -1.21 2.06
CA LEU A 58 26.20 -2.20 2.83
C LEU A 58 25.32 -3.29 3.46
N GLY A 59 24.01 -3.26 3.19
CA GLY A 59 23.04 -4.20 3.76
C GLY A 59 22.68 -3.94 5.22
N GLU A 60 22.92 -2.72 5.71
CA GLU A 60 22.61 -2.27 7.08
C GLU A 60 21.77 -0.99 7.04
N ASP A 61 20.60 -1.08 6.43
CA ASP A 61 19.66 0.01 6.20
C ASP A 61 19.25 0.76 7.46
N ARG A 62 19.23 0.09 8.63
CA ARG A 62 18.86 0.74 9.91
C ARG A 62 19.83 1.86 10.25
N ALA A 63 21.11 1.72 9.90
CA ALA A 63 22.16 2.66 10.25
C ALA A 63 21.99 4.03 9.58
N THR A 64 21.31 4.11 8.43
CA THR A 64 21.08 5.40 7.76
C THR A 64 20.06 6.29 8.48
N GLY A 65 19.45 5.82 9.57
CA GLY A 65 18.75 6.65 10.54
C GLY A 65 19.60 7.81 11.07
N PHE A 66 20.93 7.72 10.99
CA PHE A 66 21.86 8.82 11.24
C PHE A 66 21.53 10.09 10.45
N LEU A 67 21.18 9.92 9.16
CA LEU A 67 20.94 11.03 8.24
C LEU A 67 19.67 11.81 8.56
N VAL A 68 18.69 11.16 9.18
CA VAL A 68 17.33 11.70 9.35
C VAL A 68 16.85 11.71 10.81
N GLY A 69 17.70 11.26 11.74
CA GLY A 69 17.35 11.12 13.16
C GLY A 69 17.17 12.42 13.91
N GLY A 70 17.65 13.54 13.35
CA GLY A 70 17.49 14.89 13.91
C GLY A 70 16.07 15.46 13.82
N PRO A 71 15.87 16.72 14.23
CA PRO A 71 14.58 17.39 14.15
C PRO A 71 14.03 17.45 12.72
N MET A 72 12.72 17.27 12.55
CA MET A 72 12.05 17.36 11.25
C MET A 72 10.89 18.36 11.34
N ASP A 73 10.90 19.33 10.44
CA ASP A 73 9.75 20.19 10.22
C ASP A 73 8.75 19.48 9.29
N THR A 74 7.62 19.07 9.86
CA THR A 74 6.52 18.42 9.12
C THR A 74 5.47 19.41 8.63
N VAL A 75 5.52 20.67 9.05
CA VAL A 75 4.59 21.70 8.60
C VAL A 75 5.01 22.13 7.19
N LYS A 76 4.19 21.81 6.19
CA LYS A 76 4.46 22.15 4.79
C LYS A 76 3.64 23.37 4.39
N SER A 77 4.27 24.30 3.67
CA SER A 77 3.64 25.50 3.15
C SER A 77 3.48 25.39 1.62
N PRO A 78 2.37 25.86 1.03
CA PRO A 78 2.26 25.97 -0.43
C PRO A 78 3.17 27.06 -1.03
N ASP A 79 3.76 27.92 -0.20
CA ASP A 79 4.74 28.91 -0.63
C ASP A 79 6.07 28.25 -1.01
N ILE A 80 6.50 28.45 -2.26
CA ILE A 80 7.73 27.88 -2.80
C ILE A 80 8.99 28.36 -2.07
N VAL A 81 9.01 29.61 -1.58
CA VAL A 81 10.15 30.17 -0.85
C VAL A 81 10.29 29.48 0.50
N LEU A 82 9.17 29.27 1.20
CA LEU A 82 9.18 28.55 2.48
C LEU A 82 9.58 27.09 2.29
N THR A 83 9.06 26.43 1.26
CA THR A 83 9.40 25.04 0.92
C THR A 83 10.89 24.88 0.62
N LYS A 84 11.47 25.75 -0.22
CA LYS A 84 12.90 25.72 -0.54
C LYS A 84 13.77 26.03 0.70
N ASN A 85 13.34 26.95 1.56
CA ASN A 85 14.06 27.26 2.81
C ASN A 85 14.05 26.09 3.79
N GLN A 86 12.90 25.41 3.94
CA GLN A 86 12.77 24.22 4.76
C GLN A 86 13.73 23.14 4.26
N ARG A 87 13.76 22.87 2.95
CA ARG A 87 14.69 21.91 2.35
C ARG A 87 16.16 22.30 2.57
N ALA A 88 16.50 23.57 2.41
CA ALA A 88 17.86 24.05 2.67
C ALA A 88 18.26 23.91 4.15
N ASN A 89 17.31 24.02 5.08
CA ASN A 89 17.55 23.79 6.50
C ASN A 89 17.74 22.31 6.81
N GLU A 90 16.94 21.41 6.22
CA GLU A 90 17.11 19.95 6.33
C GLU A 90 18.52 19.52 5.85
N LEU A 91 18.93 19.97 4.67
CA LEU A 91 20.26 19.65 4.13
C LEU A 91 21.38 20.23 5.00
N ASN A 92 21.22 21.46 5.46
CA ASN A 92 22.18 22.08 6.38
C ASN A 92 22.33 21.27 7.68
N ASP A 93 21.22 20.72 8.19
CA ASP A 93 21.21 19.89 9.39
C ASP A 93 22.03 18.60 9.20
N MET A 94 21.84 17.90 8.07
CA MET A 94 22.60 16.70 7.70
C MET A 94 24.10 17.00 7.58
N ILE A 95 24.46 18.08 6.90
CA ILE A 95 25.86 18.52 6.71
C ILE A 95 26.49 18.88 8.05
N ALA A 96 25.82 19.71 8.84
CA ALA A 96 26.33 20.16 10.13
C ALA A 96 26.55 18.97 11.09
N THR A 97 25.63 18.01 11.11
CA THR A 97 25.73 16.81 11.94
C THR A 97 26.88 15.94 11.50
N THR A 98 26.98 15.65 10.21
CA THR A 98 28.06 14.83 9.65
C THR A 98 29.43 15.43 9.95
N CYS A 99 29.62 16.71 9.66
CA CYS A 99 30.91 17.37 9.86
C CYS A 99 31.26 17.55 11.34
N THR A 100 30.30 17.83 12.23
CA THR A 100 30.60 18.00 13.66
C THR A 100 30.78 16.65 14.38
N ALA A 101 30.04 15.62 13.98
CA ALA A 101 30.13 14.28 14.56
C ALA A 101 31.45 13.61 14.21
N PHE A 102 31.82 13.61 12.93
CA PHE A 102 32.98 12.86 12.44
C PHE A 102 34.24 13.71 12.26
N LEU A 103 34.14 14.92 11.74
CA LEU A 103 35.32 15.77 11.48
C LEU A 103 35.60 16.78 12.60
N GLY A 104 34.63 17.00 13.48
CA GLY A 104 34.71 18.03 14.52
C GLY A 104 34.86 19.43 13.93
N LEU A 105 34.19 19.73 12.81
CA LEU A 105 34.24 21.05 12.16
C LEU A 105 32.84 21.67 12.08
N THR A 106 32.68 22.94 12.50
CA THR A 106 31.43 23.69 12.29
C THR A 106 31.36 24.32 10.90
N VAL A 107 30.90 23.57 9.91
CA VAL A 107 30.84 24.04 8.52
C VAL A 107 29.60 24.89 8.18
N ALA A 108 28.58 24.93 9.05
CA ALA A 108 27.27 25.50 8.72
C ALA A 108 27.28 26.97 8.29
N CYS A 109 28.21 27.79 8.81
CA CYS A 109 28.36 29.19 8.38
C CYS A 109 28.78 29.31 6.91
N ALA A 110 29.46 28.30 6.37
CA ALA A 110 29.90 28.24 4.99
C ALA A 110 28.72 28.27 3.99
N ARG A 111 27.49 27.97 4.45
CA ARG A 111 26.26 28.14 3.66
C ARG A 111 26.14 29.53 3.05
N CYS A 112 26.46 30.58 3.81
CA CYS A 112 26.18 31.97 3.41
C CYS A 112 27.40 32.71 2.87
N HIS A 113 28.60 32.35 3.32
CA HIS A 113 29.86 33.00 2.97
C HIS A 113 31.01 32.04 3.28
N ASP A 114 32.21 32.24 2.73
CA ASP A 114 33.38 31.44 3.10
C ASP A 114 33.57 31.45 4.62
N HIS A 115 33.93 30.30 5.20
CA HIS A 115 34.02 30.16 6.64
C HIS A 115 35.01 31.17 7.22
N LYS A 116 34.66 31.75 8.38
CA LYS A 116 35.35 32.94 8.91
C LYS A 116 36.76 32.66 9.41
N PHE A 117 37.00 31.47 9.96
CA PHE A 117 38.22 31.15 10.69
C PHE A 117 38.98 29.99 10.05
N ASP A 118 38.26 28.95 9.67
CA ASP A 118 38.80 27.80 8.92
C ASP A 118 38.82 28.05 7.40
N PRO A 119 39.80 27.48 6.67
CA PRO A 119 39.93 27.61 5.22
C PRO A 119 38.90 26.73 4.48
N ILE A 120 37.62 26.92 4.78
CA ILE A 120 36.50 26.18 4.19
C ILE A 120 35.73 27.15 3.30
N ALA A 121 35.76 26.93 2.00
CA ALA A 121 35.06 27.78 1.06
C ALA A 121 33.54 27.54 1.14
N GLN A 122 32.75 28.52 0.72
CA GLN A 122 31.32 28.31 0.49
C GLN A 122 31.10 27.16 -0.51
N THR A 123 31.96 27.03 -1.52
CA THR A 123 31.88 25.95 -2.51
C THR A 123 31.99 24.56 -1.86
N ASP A 124 32.90 24.36 -0.92
CA ASP A 124 33.06 23.07 -0.19
C ASP A 124 31.75 22.66 0.50
N TYR A 125 31.04 23.61 1.12
CA TYR A 125 29.74 23.35 1.74
C TYR A 125 28.70 22.86 0.72
N TYR A 126 28.62 23.50 -0.45
CA TYR A 126 27.66 23.13 -1.48
C TYR A 126 28.04 21.82 -2.19
N GLN A 127 29.33 21.50 -2.27
CA GLN A 127 29.80 20.19 -2.76
C GLN A 127 29.38 19.05 -1.82
N ILE A 128 29.45 19.25 -0.50
CA ILE A 128 28.91 18.27 0.46
C ILE A 128 27.37 18.26 0.40
N GLN A 129 26.72 19.41 0.23
CA GLN A 129 25.27 19.47 0.05
C GLN A 129 24.81 18.64 -1.16
N ALA A 130 25.57 18.66 -2.26
CA ALA A 130 25.28 17.88 -3.46
C ALA A 130 25.34 16.35 -3.24
N ILE A 131 26.03 15.89 -2.19
CA ILE A 131 26.04 14.48 -1.76
C ILE A 131 24.73 14.12 -1.08
N PHE A 132 24.19 14.98 -0.22
CA PHE A 132 22.94 14.75 0.52
C PHE A 132 21.67 15.19 -0.21
N ALA A 133 21.79 15.80 -1.40
CA ALA A 133 20.68 16.40 -2.13
C ALA A 133 19.50 15.42 -2.37
N GLY A 134 19.78 14.12 -2.50
CA GLY A 134 18.80 13.04 -2.68
C GLY A 134 18.22 12.45 -1.39
N VAL A 135 18.72 12.83 -0.22
CA VAL A 135 18.27 12.27 1.07
C VAL A 135 17.02 12.97 1.57
N GLN A 136 15.95 12.22 1.80
CA GLN A 136 14.69 12.73 2.35
C GLN A 136 14.35 12.03 3.66
N HIS A 137 13.69 12.75 4.57
CA HIS A 137 13.05 12.13 5.72
C HIS A 137 11.93 11.17 5.27
N GLY A 138 11.79 10.05 5.98
CA GLY A 138 10.71 9.11 5.73
C GLY A 138 11.03 7.70 6.20
N GLU A 139 9.98 6.89 6.16
CA GLU A 139 10.06 5.45 6.38
C GLU A 139 10.27 4.72 5.05
N ARG A 140 10.93 3.57 5.12
CA ARG A 140 11.03 2.61 4.02
C ARG A 140 10.93 1.19 4.54
N ASP A 141 10.42 0.31 3.69
CA ASP A 141 10.40 -1.12 3.96
C ASP A 141 11.83 -1.65 3.90
N ILE A 142 12.19 -2.50 4.86
CA ILE A 142 13.49 -3.19 4.86
C ILE A 142 13.26 -4.68 4.79
N LYS A 143 14.13 -5.36 4.06
CA LYS A 143 14.22 -6.82 4.07
C LYS A 143 14.88 -7.25 5.39
N PRO A 144 14.17 -7.86 6.34
CA PRO A 144 14.81 -8.38 7.54
C PRO A 144 15.62 -9.63 7.19
N GLU A 145 16.54 -9.98 8.08
CA GLU A 145 17.48 -11.09 7.89
C GLU A 145 16.78 -12.43 7.60
N ASP A 146 15.61 -12.67 8.19
CA ASP A 146 14.82 -13.90 8.04
C ASP A 146 13.87 -13.90 6.82
N TYR A 147 13.87 -12.87 5.98
CA TYR A 147 12.86 -12.71 4.93
C TYR A 147 12.81 -13.88 3.94
N ASP A 148 13.97 -14.40 3.51
CA ASP A 148 14.00 -15.50 2.55
C ASP A 148 13.44 -16.80 3.17
N GLU A 149 13.65 -17.00 4.49
CA GLU A 149 13.04 -18.10 5.23
C GLU A 149 11.52 -17.92 5.33
N ARG A 150 11.06 -16.70 5.64
CA ARG A 150 9.63 -16.35 5.68
C ARG A 150 8.95 -16.55 4.32
N LEU A 151 9.60 -16.19 3.21
CA LEU A 151 9.11 -16.45 1.86
C LEU A 151 8.98 -17.96 1.57
N SER A 152 9.96 -18.76 1.98
CA SER A 152 9.87 -20.22 1.85
C SER A 152 8.70 -20.80 2.66
N GLN A 153 8.43 -20.27 3.84
CA GLN A 153 7.28 -20.67 4.66
C GLN A 153 5.95 -20.26 4.00
N ALA A 154 5.87 -19.05 3.46
CA ALA A 154 4.70 -18.57 2.71
C ALA A 154 4.41 -19.46 1.49
N ALA A 155 5.43 -19.86 0.73
CA ALA A 155 5.29 -20.78 -0.39
C ALA A 155 4.75 -22.16 0.04
N LYS A 156 5.21 -22.69 1.18
CA LYS A 156 4.68 -23.94 1.74
C LYS A 156 3.21 -23.80 2.13
N LEU A 157 2.82 -22.70 2.79
CA LEU A 157 1.42 -22.43 3.15
C LEU A 157 0.53 -22.31 1.91
N ARG A 158 1.00 -21.73 0.81
CA ARG A 158 0.27 -21.73 -0.48
C ARG A 158 0.03 -23.16 -0.99
N GLY A 159 1.04 -24.03 -0.90
CA GLY A 159 0.89 -25.46 -1.25
C GLY A 159 -0.13 -26.20 -0.38
N GLU A 160 -0.18 -25.91 0.92
CA GLU A 160 -1.18 -26.47 1.84
C GLU A 160 -2.59 -25.90 1.62
N MET A 161 -2.69 -24.66 1.13
CA MET A 161 -3.95 -23.99 0.79
C MET A 161 -4.54 -24.50 -0.53
N ALA A 162 -3.71 -24.95 -1.48
CA ALA A 162 -4.13 -25.43 -2.80
C ALA A 162 -5.29 -26.46 -2.79
N PRO A 163 -5.27 -27.56 -2.01
CA PRO A 163 -6.39 -28.51 -1.96
C PRO A 163 -7.67 -27.90 -1.37
N ILE A 164 -7.56 -26.89 -0.49
CA ILE A 164 -8.73 -26.16 0.04
C ILE A 164 -9.35 -25.32 -1.07
N LEU A 165 -8.54 -24.66 -1.89
CA LEU A 165 -9.02 -23.91 -3.06
C LEU A 165 -9.72 -24.84 -4.07
N GLU A 166 -9.19 -26.04 -4.29
CA GLU A 166 -9.81 -27.04 -5.16
C GLU A 166 -11.19 -27.47 -4.65
N GLU A 167 -11.32 -27.78 -3.35
CA GLU A 167 -12.62 -28.10 -2.75
C GLU A 167 -13.60 -26.91 -2.79
N LEU A 168 -13.11 -25.70 -2.47
CA LEU A 168 -13.89 -24.47 -2.55
C LEU A 168 -14.38 -24.17 -3.97
N SER A 169 -13.61 -24.51 -5.00
CA SER A 169 -13.99 -24.29 -6.40
C SER A 169 -15.29 -25.02 -6.78
N LYS A 170 -15.61 -26.15 -6.14
CA LYS A 170 -16.85 -26.90 -6.37
C LYS A 170 -18.11 -26.15 -5.93
N PHE A 171 -17.95 -25.19 -5.02
CA PHE A 171 -19.04 -24.37 -4.51
C PHE A 171 -19.14 -23.02 -5.23
N GLN A 172 -18.25 -22.71 -6.18
CA GLN A 172 -18.40 -21.52 -7.01
C GLN A 172 -19.61 -21.70 -7.94
N PRO A 173 -20.50 -20.69 -8.05
CA PRO A 173 -21.61 -20.73 -8.99
C PRO A 173 -21.08 -20.82 -10.43
N LYS A 174 -21.57 -21.81 -11.18
CA LYS A 174 -21.36 -21.88 -12.63
C LYS A 174 -22.16 -20.77 -13.32
N ALA A 175 -21.72 -20.41 -14.52
CA ALA A 175 -22.41 -19.50 -15.42
C ALA A 175 -23.85 -19.95 -15.64
N ASN A 176 -24.77 -19.02 -15.47
CA ASN A 176 -26.19 -19.23 -15.69
C ASN A 176 -26.67 -18.38 -16.87
N PRO A 177 -26.64 -18.91 -18.12
CA PRO A 177 -27.06 -18.15 -19.30
C PRO A 177 -28.55 -17.80 -19.31
N ASP A 178 -29.33 -18.38 -18.40
CA ASP A 178 -30.77 -18.12 -18.25
C ASP A 178 -31.07 -17.01 -17.22
N LEU A 179 -30.05 -16.37 -16.64
CA LEU A 179 -30.21 -15.27 -15.68
C LEU A 179 -29.64 -13.96 -16.25
N LEU A 180 -30.44 -12.90 -16.19
CA LEU A 180 -30.01 -11.53 -16.39
C LEU A 180 -30.24 -10.71 -15.13
N LEU A 181 -29.19 -10.13 -14.58
CA LEU A 181 -29.20 -9.10 -13.55
C LEU A 181 -29.00 -7.73 -14.19
N ILE A 182 -29.80 -6.75 -13.80
CA ILE A 182 -29.63 -5.35 -14.18
C ILE A 182 -29.54 -4.52 -12.91
N ASP A 183 -28.39 -3.87 -12.71
CA ASP A 183 -28.10 -3.06 -11.53
C ASP A 183 -28.68 -1.65 -11.62
N ASP A 184 -28.89 -1.01 -10.47
CA ASP A 184 -29.31 0.38 -10.42
C ASP A 184 -28.21 1.37 -10.85
N GLY A 185 -26.95 0.95 -10.79
CA GLY A 185 -25.76 1.68 -11.22
C GLY A 185 -25.43 1.58 -12.72
N GLU A 186 -26.13 0.73 -13.50
CA GLU A 186 -25.99 0.62 -14.97
C GLU A 186 -26.54 1.84 -15.75
N ARG A 187 -26.44 3.04 -15.16
CA ARG A 187 -26.83 4.32 -15.77
C ARG A 187 -25.73 4.83 -16.70
N LEU A 188 -26.10 5.24 -17.91
CA LEU A 188 -25.19 5.88 -18.86
C LEU A 188 -24.40 7.02 -18.19
N LYS A 189 -23.07 6.86 -18.06
CA LYS A 189 -22.16 8.00 -17.88
C LYS A 189 -21.40 8.36 -19.16
N THR A 190 -21.25 7.47 -20.15
CA THR A 190 -20.70 7.79 -21.49
C THR A 190 -21.15 6.81 -22.59
N SER A 191 -21.06 7.26 -23.85
CA SER A 191 -21.73 6.79 -25.07
C SER A 191 -21.17 5.52 -25.74
N ALA A 192 -20.88 4.44 -25.01
CA ALA A 192 -20.26 3.24 -25.59
C ALA A 192 -20.92 1.88 -25.26
N GLY A 193 -22.06 1.83 -24.57
CA GLY A 193 -22.81 0.59 -24.36
C GLY A 193 -24.30 0.84 -24.16
N ALA A 194 -25.15 -0.06 -24.65
CA ALA A 194 -26.61 0.02 -24.43
C ALA A 194 -26.89 -0.19 -22.93
N ALA A 195 -27.11 0.91 -22.19
CA ALA A 195 -27.56 0.83 -20.81
C ALA A 195 -28.95 0.22 -20.77
N ARG A 196 -29.13 -0.72 -19.84
CA ARG A 196 -30.41 -1.41 -19.62
C ARG A 196 -31.27 -0.72 -18.56
N LEU A 197 -30.83 0.40 -17.99
CA LEU A 197 -31.59 1.23 -17.05
C LEU A 197 -31.60 2.70 -17.48
N GLU A 198 -32.78 3.26 -17.60
CA GLU A 198 -33.03 4.66 -17.92
C GLU A 198 -33.76 5.34 -16.75
N THR A 199 -33.22 6.46 -16.24
CA THR A 199 -33.89 7.27 -15.21
C THR A 199 -34.83 8.28 -15.87
N LEU A 200 -36.12 8.17 -15.61
CA LEU A 200 -37.16 9.06 -16.15
C LEU A 200 -37.32 10.33 -15.31
N LEU A 201 -37.06 10.21 -14.01
CA LEU A 201 -36.88 11.34 -13.09
C LEU A 201 -35.48 11.31 -12.49
N LYS A 202 -34.93 12.49 -12.24
CA LYS A 202 -33.63 12.62 -11.59
C LYS A 202 -33.71 12.05 -10.15
N PRO A 203 -32.85 11.09 -9.77
CA PRO A 203 -32.79 10.57 -8.40
C PRO A 203 -32.25 11.61 -7.42
N SER A 204 -32.50 11.41 -6.13
CA SER A 204 -32.05 12.33 -5.08
C SER A 204 -30.51 12.33 -4.92
N ASP A 205 -29.85 11.22 -5.22
CA ASP A 205 -28.38 11.07 -5.24
C ASP A 205 -27.92 10.00 -6.26
N ASP A 206 -26.59 9.82 -6.37
CA ASP A 206 -25.94 8.79 -7.20
C ASP A 206 -25.99 7.38 -6.54
N GLY A 207 -26.72 7.23 -5.42
CA GLY A 207 -26.84 6.02 -4.62
C GLY A 207 -26.63 6.27 -3.13
N LYS A 208 -27.42 5.59 -2.29
CA LYS A 208 -27.33 5.62 -0.83
C LYS A 208 -26.70 4.31 -0.32
N PRO A 209 -25.54 4.36 0.37
CA PRO A 209 -24.83 3.16 0.78
C PRO A 209 -25.58 2.35 1.85
N TYR A 210 -25.46 1.03 1.76
CA TYR A 210 -25.92 0.12 2.81
C TYR A 210 -25.07 0.24 4.08
N THR A 211 -25.69 -0.03 5.22
CA THR A 211 -24.99 -0.02 6.52
C THR A 211 -24.01 -1.19 6.61
N GLU A 212 -22.80 -0.95 7.13
CA GLU A 212 -21.79 -2.00 7.36
C GLU A 212 -22.26 -3.01 8.42
N GLY A 213 -22.05 -4.30 8.16
CA GLY A 213 -22.39 -5.39 9.07
C GLY A 213 -22.62 -6.71 8.32
N GLU A 214 -22.78 -7.80 9.07
CA GLU A 214 -23.01 -9.16 8.53
C GLU A 214 -24.47 -9.63 8.75
N GLY A 215 -25.31 -8.78 9.34
CA GLY A 215 -26.73 -9.07 9.52
C GLY A 215 -27.50 -9.06 8.19
N ARG A 216 -28.73 -9.54 8.20
CA ARG A 216 -29.60 -9.54 7.01
C ARG A 216 -29.73 -8.14 6.39
N GLY A 217 -29.41 -8.02 5.11
CA GLY A 217 -29.50 -6.78 4.32
C GLY A 217 -28.37 -5.77 4.57
N PHE A 218 -27.43 -6.06 5.46
CA PHE A 218 -26.24 -5.23 5.64
C PHE A 218 -25.26 -5.43 4.48
N LEU A 219 -24.27 -4.55 4.38
CA LEU A 219 -23.29 -4.55 3.29
C LEU A 219 -22.50 -5.86 3.16
N ASN A 220 -22.11 -6.49 4.27
CA ASN A 220 -21.29 -7.71 4.27
C ASN A 220 -22.13 -8.95 4.62
N ASP A 221 -23.43 -8.89 4.37
CA ASP A 221 -24.35 -9.98 4.63
C ASP A 221 -24.01 -11.21 3.78
N PRO A 222 -23.54 -12.33 4.37
CA PRO A 222 -23.13 -13.52 3.63
C PRO A 222 -24.30 -14.34 3.11
N GLY A 223 -25.55 -13.91 3.35
CA GLY A 223 -26.73 -14.72 3.08
C GLY A 223 -26.96 -15.79 4.14
N ALA A 224 -27.89 -16.70 3.87
CA ALA A 224 -28.14 -17.90 4.66
C ALA A 224 -28.79 -18.98 3.79
N GLU A 225 -29.03 -20.17 4.35
CA GLU A 225 -29.67 -21.30 3.65
C GLU A 225 -30.96 -20.92 2.89
N ASN A 226 -31.71 -19.93 3.39
CA ASN A 226 -33.00 -19.51 2.85
C ASN A 226 -33.02 -18.09 2.27
N ARG A 227 -31.88 -17.42 2.12
CA ARG A 227 -31.80 -16.05 1.60
C ARG A 227 -30.46 -15.80 0.90
N VAL A 228 -30.52 -15.10 -0.21
CA VAL A 228 -29.32 -14.64 -0.93
C VAL A 228 -28.50 -13.66 -0.09
N ALA A 229 -27.18 -13.65 -0.33
CA ALA A 229 -26.27 -12.63 0.20
C ALA A 229 -26.54 -11.27 -0.46
N ASN A 230 -26.17 -10.19 0.21
CA ASN A 230 -26.28 -8.84 -0.37
C ASN A 230 -25.36 -8.72 -1.58
N ILE A 231 -25.92 -8.23 -2.70
CA ILE A 231 -25.22 -8.08 -3.98
C ILE A 231 -24.83 -6.64 -4.30
N GLY A 232 -25.40 -5.67 -3.60
CA GLY A 232 -25.21 -4.25 -3.84
C GLY A 232 -24.40 -3.57 -2.74
N LYS A 233 -23.85 -2.40 -3.05
CA LYS A 233 -23.20 -1.50 -2.06
C LYS A 233 -24.11 -0.38 -1.60
N GLN A 234 -25.04 -0.03 -2.46
CA GLN A 234 -25.92 1.11 -2.34
C GLN A 234 -27.16 0.84 -3.17
N TYR A 235 -28.18 1.68 -3.00
CA TYR A 235 -29.37 1.69 -3.84
C TYR A 235 -29.72 3.11 -4.22
N THR A 236 -30.49 3.26 -5.28
CA THR A 236 -30.98 4.56 -5.73
C THR A 236 -32.34 4.84 -5.15
N HIS A 237 -32.61 6.11 -4.88
CA HIS A 237 -33.92 6.53 -4.42
C HIS A 237 -34.33 7.91 -4.92
N TRP A 238 -35.64 8.12 -4.89
CA TRP A 238 -36.31 9.40 -5.13
C TRP A 238 -37.01 9.80 -3.84
N SER A 239 -36.70 10.99 -3.35
CA SER A 239 -37.30 11.55 -2.12
C SER A 239 -37.66 13.03 -2.25
N ASP A 240 -37.33 13.64 -3.38
CA ASP A 240 -37.63 15.04 -3.67
C ASP A 240 -39.12 15.14 -3.98
N GLY A 241 -39.88 15.88 -3.18
CA GLY A 241 -41.35 15.93 -3.31
C GLY A 241 -41.84 16.27 -4.72
N GLY A 242 -43.03 15.78 -5.06
CA GLY A 242 -43.64 15.85 -6.38
C GLY A 242 -43.38 14.60 -7.23
N ILE A 243 -43.13 13.45 -6.61
CA ILE A 243 -42.95 12.15 -7.30
C ILE A 243 -44.24 11.33 -7.36
N ALA A 244 -45.24 11.62 -6.53
CA ALA A 244 -46.47 10.83 -6.45
C ALA A 244 -47.08 10.52 -7.83
N GLY A 245 -47.32 9.24 -8.11
CA GLY A 245 -47.88 8.72 -9.35
C GLY A 245 -47.02 8.85 -10.61
N LYS A 246 -45.73 9.24 -10.49
CA LYS A 246 -44.83 9.40 -11.64
C LYS A 246 -43.97 8.16 -11.88
N ASP A 247 -43.69 7.90 -13.16
CA ASP A 247 -42.70 6.91 -13.58
C ASP A 247 -41.30 7.43 -13.23
N LEU A 248 -40.51 6.63 -12.51
CA LEU A 248 -39.23 7.06 -11.94
C LEU A 248 -38.04 6.58 -12.77
N ALA A 249 -38.08 5.32 -13.18
CA ALA A 249 -37.06 4.68 -13.99
C ALA A 249 -37.66 3.50 -14.77
N THR A 250 -36.99 3.09 -15.83
CA THR A 250 -37.35 1.92 -16.63
C THR A 250 -36.14 1.04 -16.93
N TRP A 251 -36.31 -0.28 -16.83
CA TRP A 251 -35.34 -1.27 -17.25
C TRP A 251 -35.71 -1.82 -18.62
N ARG A 252 -34.75 -1.86 -19.54
CA ARG A 252 -34.88 -2.40 -20.89
C ARG A 252 -34.05 -3.69 -20.99
N PRO A 253 -34.65 -4.86 -20.76
CA PRO A 253 -33.91 -6.12 -20.71
C PRO A 253 -33.45 -6.60 -22.10
N ASP A 254 -34.13 -6.16 -23.18
CA ASP A 254 -33.91 -6.64 -24.56
C ASP A 254 -34.04 -8.18 -24.67
N LEU A 255 -35.07 -8.75 -24.02
CA LEU A 255 -35.29 -10.19 -23.89
C LEU A 255 -36.65 -10.60 -24.47
N GLY A 256 -36.70 -11.74 -25.17
CA GLY A 256 -37.94 -12.34 -25.67
C GLY A 256 -38.21 -13.72 -25.07
N GLY A 257 -39.41 -13.92 -24.51
CA GLY A 257 -39.85 -15.20 -23.95
C GLY A 257 -40.51 -15.07 -22.58
N ASP A 258 -40.59 -16.19 -21.86
CA ASP A 258 -41.18 -16.25 -20.52
C ASP A 258 -40.10 -16.15 -19.45
N TYR A 259 -40.22 -15.13 -18.59
CA TYR A 259 -39.24 -14.83 -17.55
C TYR A 259 -39.92 -14.70 -16.19
N ARG A 260 -39.32 -15.32 -15.18
CA ARG A 260 -39.60 -14.97 -13.79
C ARG A 260 -38.86 -13.68 -13.46
N ILE A 261 -39.60 -12.67 -13.03
CA ILE A 261 -39.06 -11.34 -12.70
C ILE A 261 -38.89 -11.24 -11.19
N TRP A 262 -37.70 -10.82 -10.77
CA TRP A 262 -37.37 -10.59 -9.37
C TRP A 262 -36.96 -9.13 -9.14
N LEU A 263 -37.50 -8.53 -8.09
CA LEU A 263 -37.36 -7.12 -7.79
C LEU A 263 -36.60 -6.92 -6.48
N SER A 264 -35.71 -5.93 -6.43
CA SER A 264 -35.00 -5.53 -5.23
C SER A 264 -34.99 -4.02 -5.03
N TRP A 265 -34.83 -3.57 -3.79
CA TRP A 265 -34.87 -2.17 -3.37
C TRP A 265 -34.10 -1.92 -2.05
N GLY A 266 -33.96 -0.65 -1.69
CA GLY A 266 -33.41 -0.24 -0.40
C GLY A 266 -34.49 -0.10 0.67
N CYS A 267 -34.47 -0.93 1.71
CA CYS A 267 -35.45 -0.92 2.79
C CYS A 267 -34.87 -0.39 4.12
N GLY A 268 -35.64 -0.52 5.20
CA GLY A 268 -35.19 -0.25 6.57
C GLY A 268 -35.52 1.14 7.12
N TRP A 269 -36.19 2.00 6.35
CA TRP A 269 -36.64 3.32 6.78
C TRP A 269 -38.17 3.44 6.72
N ASP A 270 -38.78 4.08 7.72
CA ASP A 270 -40.22 4.36 7.74
C ASP A 270 -40.66 5.37 6.67
N THR A 271 -39.73 6.12 6.10
CA THR A 271 -39.97 7.11 5.04
C THR A 271 -40.16 6.49 3.65
N ARG A 272 -40.04 5.16 3.52
CA ARG A 272 -40.21 4.43 2.26
C ARG A 272 -41.67 4.30 1.85
N ALA A 273 -41.92 4.24 0.55
CA ALA A 273 -43.24 4.03 -0.02
C ALA A 273 -43.82 2.67 0.38
N GLN A 274 -45.13 2.65 0.68
CA GLN A 274 -45.89 1.44 1.02
C GLN A 274 -46.50 0.78 -0.22
N ASP A 275 -46.50 1.49 -1.34
CA ASP A 275 -47.30 1.23 -2.52
C ASP A 275 -46.51 1.50 -3.81
N ALA A 276 -45.19 1.31 -3.80
CA ALA A 276 -44.36 1.42 -5.01
C ALA A 276 -44.82 0.37 -6.04
N VAL A 277 -45.00 0.79 -7.29
CA VAL A 277 -45.62 -0.02 -8.34
C VAL A 277 -44.59 -0.39 -9.39
N TYR A 278 -44.61 -1.65 -9.82
CA TYR A 278 -43.80 -2.17 -10.92
C TYR A 278 -44.73 -2.61 -12.05
N LEU A 279 -44.46 -2.09 -13.25
CA LEU A 279 -45.28 -2.27 -14.44
C LEU A 279 -44.45 -2.84 -15.58
N ILE A 280 -44.96 -3.79 -16.35
CA ILE A 280 -44.41 -4.11 -17.68
C ILE A 280 -45.12 -3.23 -18.70
N ASP A 281 -44.36 -2.58 -19.54
CA ASP A 281 -44.78 -1.83 -20.73
C ASP A 281 -44.40 -2.66 -21.95
N ARG A 282 -45.36 -2.93 -22.84
CA ARG A 282 -45.27 -4.05 -23.80
C ARG A 282 -44.58 -3.66 -25.08
N ASP A 283 -44.77 -2.42 -25.54
CA ASP A 283 -44.17 -1.92 -26.78
C ASP A 283 -42.95 -1.03 -26.55
N GLY A 284 -42.63 -0.72 -25.28
CA GLY A 284 -41.48 0.09 -24.91
C GLY A 284 -41.66 1.59 -25.11
N ASP A 285 -42.84 2.01 -25.62
CA ASP A 285 -43.24 3.40 -25.77
C ASP A 285 -43.93 3.87 -24.48
N LEU A 286 -43.19 4.61 -23.66
CA LEU A 286 -43.67 5.09 -22.37
C LEU A 286 -44.87 6.05 -22.47
N GLU A 287 -45.21 6.56 -23.65
CA GLU A 287 -46.41 7.39 -23.84
C GLU A 287 -47.69 6.56 -23.97
N THR A 288 -47.59 5.29 -24.38
CA THR A 288 -48.71 4.34 -24.39
C THR A 288 -48.87 3.71 -23.01
N LYS A 289 -50.06 3.88 -22.41
CA LYS A 289 -50.35 3.39 -21.04
C LYS A 289 -51.34 2.22 -21.01
N ASN A 290 -51.98 1.92 -22.14
CA ASN A 290 -53.06 0.93 -22.20
C ASN A 290 -52.55 -0.52 -22.33
N ASP A 291 -51.29 -0.66 -22.68
CA ASP A 291 -50.54 -1.89 -22.83
C ASP A 291 -49.74 -2.24 -21.57
N ARG A 292 -49.77 -1.36 -20.55
CA ARG A 292 -49.06 -1.58 -19.29
C ARG A 292 -49.78 -2.59 -18.39
N GLU A 293 -49.00 -3.49 -17.80
CA GLU A 293 -49.45 -4.52 -16.87
C GLU A 293 -48.79 -4.31 -15.50
N GLU A 294 -49.58 -4.17 -14.43
CA GLU A 294 -49.05 -4.15 -13.06
C GLU A 294 -48.64 -5.55 -12.62
N ILE A 295 -47.33 -5.73 -12.36
CA ILE A 295 -46.77 -7.02 -11.95
C ILE A 295 -46.51 -7.09 -10.44
N ALA A 296 -46.33 -5.95 -9.78
CA ALA A 296 -46.14 -5.89 -8.34
C ALA A 296 -46.49 -4.52 -7.75
N ARG A 297 -46.98 -4.53 -6.52
CA ARG A 297 -47.12 -3.36 -5.66
C ARG A 297 -46.57 -3.68 -4.28
N VAL A 298 -45.51 -2.99 -3.86
CA VAL A 298 -44.67 -3.41 -2.74
C VAL A 298 -44.51 -2.33 -1.67
N ASP A 299 -44.43 -2.79 -0.42
CA ASP A 299 -44.07 -1.96 0.73
C ASP A 299 -42.55 -1.97 0.91
N GLN A 300 -41.90 -0.88 0.52
CA GLN A 300 -40.45 -0.78 0.53
C GLN A 300 -39.84 -0.46 1.91
N ARG A 301 -40.66 -0.34 2.96
CA ARG A 301 -40.14 -0.20 4.33
C ARG A 301 -39.51 -1.50 4.83
N HIS A 302 -39.94 -2.64 4.28
CA HIS A 302 -39.66 -3.97 4.78
C HIS A 302 -38.77 -4.79 3.82
N PHE A 303 -38.27 -5.94 4.29
CA PHE A 303 -37.60 -6.89 3.42
C PHE A 303 -38.57 -7.50 2.41
N ALA A 304 -38.06 -7.98 1.28
CA ALA A 304 -38.87 -8.53 0.19
C ALA A 304 -39.71 -9.75 0.58
N THR A 305 -39.34 -10.48 1.63
CA THR A 305 -40.00 -11.75 2.01
C THR A 305 -40.88 -11.65 3.25
N ASP A 306 -40.89 -10.52 3.96
CA ASP A 306 -41.67 -10.35 5.21
C ASP A 306 -41.88 -8.88 5.59
N GLN A 307 -42.86 -8.62 6.47
CA GLN A 307 -43.16 -7.29 6.99
C GLN A 307 -42.41 -7.00 8.30
N SER A 308 -41.08 -7.18 8.31
CA SER A 308 -40.24 -6.87 9.48
C SER A 308 -40.31 -5.39 9.87
N THR A 309 -40.32 -5.05 11.16
CA THR A 309 -40.25 -3.65 11.62
C THR A 309 -39.00 -2.92 11.05
N PRO A 310 -39.15 -1.71 10.48
CA PRO A 310 -38.02 -0.93 9.97
C PRO A 310 -36.99 -0.64 11.07
N LEU A 311 -35.70 -0.75 10.75
CA LEU A 311 -34.60 -0.65 11.72
C LEU A 311 -33.97 0.76 11.77
N GLY A 312 -34.43 1.70 10.95
CA GLY A 312 -33.84 3.04 10.83
C GLY A 312 -32.45 3.02 10.19
N GLN A 313 -32.21 2.08 9.27
CA GLN A 313 -30.92 1.86 8.62
C GLN A 313 -31.11 1.58 7.13
N ALA A 314 -30.07 1.84 6.33
CA ALA A 314 -30.07 1.56 4.90
C ALA A 314 -29.74 0.08 4.68
N LEU A 315 -30.75 -0.73 4.35
CA LEU A 315 -30.62 -2.18 4.22
C LEU A 315 -31.10 -2.66 2.85
N TRP A 316 -30.52 -3.73 2.36
CA TRP A 316 -30.93 -4.39 1.13
C TRP A 316 -32.16 -5.26 1.38
N SER A 317 -33.18 -5.16 0.52
CA SER A 317 -34.45 -5.88 0.71
C SER A 317 -34.33 -7.39 0.48
N GLY A 318 -33.32 -7.83 -0.28
CA GLY A 318 -33.33 -9.12 -0.97
C GLY A 318 -34.27 -9.10 -2.17
N PHE A 319 -34.60 -10.26 -2.73
CA PHE A 319 -35.45 -10.38 -3.92
C PHE A 319 -36.90 -10.70 -3.62
N TYR A 320 -37.80 -9.94 -4.24
CA TYR A 320 -39.24 -10.18 -4.32
C TYR A 320 -39.57 -10.90 -5.63
N ASN A 321 -40.34 -11.99 -5.57
CA ASN A 321 -40.78 -12.71 -6.77
C ASN A 321 -42.05 -12.06 -7.33
N ALA A 322 -41.93 -11.35 -8.46
CA ALA A 322 -43.07 -10.71 -9.13
C ALA A 322 -43.87 -11.68 -10.03
N GLY A 323 -43.49 -12.96 -10.09
CA GLY A 323 -44.15 -13.96 -10.93
C GLY A 323 -43.48 -14.16 -12.29
N VAL A 324 -44.11 -14.99 -13.12
CA VAL A 324 -43.67 -15.29 -14.49
C VAL A 324 -44.47 -14.46 -15.46
N HIS A 325 -43.77 -13.73 -16.32
CA HIS A 325 -44.33 -12.83 -17.31
C HIS A 325 -43.69 -13.07 -18.66
N SER A 326 -44.50 -13.13 -19.70
CA SER A 326 -44.01 -13.09 -21.08
C SER A 326 -43.53 -11.68 -21.37
N ILE A 327 -42.38 -11.51 -21.99
CA ILE A 327 -41.85 -10.23 -22.49
C ILE A 327 -41.33 -10.42 -23.91
N ASP A 328 -41.30 -9.33 -24.69
CA ASP A 328 -40.65 -9.27 -25.99
C ASP A 328 -39.44 -8.32 -25.96
N ASP A 329 -38.69 -8.28 -27.06
CA ASP A 329 -37.48 -7.47 -27.18
C ASP A 329 -37.74 -5.95 -27.09
N SER A 330 -38.98 -5.51 -27.27
CA SER A 330 -39.41 -4.12 -27.05
C SER A 330 -39.87 -3.82 -25.63
N SER A 331 -40.28 -4.83 -24.86
CA SER A 331 -40.88 -4.66 -23.54
C SER A 331 -39.90 -3.99 -22.55
N CYS A 332 -40.42 -3.14 -21.67
CA CYS A 332 -39.63 -2.55 -20.57
C CYS A 332 -40.34 -2.67 -19.22
N LEU A 333 -39.57 -2.69 -18.13
CA LEU A 333 -40.07 -2.73 -16.76
C LEU A 333 -39.99 -1.33 -16.16
N ILE A 334 -41.11 -0.76 -15.73
CA ILE A 334 -41.18 0.57 -15.14
C ILE A 334 -41.34 0.46 -13.63
N VAL A 335 -40.61 1.28 -12.87
CA VAL A 335 -40.96 1.60 -11.48
C VAL A 335 -41.71 2.93 -11.41
N GLN A 336 -42.89 2.92 -10.80
CA GLN A 336 -43.74 4.09 -10.60
C GLN A 336 -43.91 4.35 -9.11
N ALA A 337 -43.88 5.63 -8.72
CA ALA A 337 -44.21 6.02 -7.37
C ALA A 337 -45.70 5.78 -7.06
N GLY A 338 -45.97 5.43 -5.80
CA GLY A 338 -47.33 5.31 -5.29
C GLY A 338 -48.10 6.62 -5.26
N GLU A 339 -49.27 6.62 -4.62
CA GLU A 339 -50.14 7.81 -4.55
C GLU A 339 -49.62 8.88 -3.57
N THR A 340 -48.59 8.55 -2.79
CA THR A 340 -48.01 9.42 -1.77
C THR A 340 -46.63 9.95 -2.17
N GLU A 341 -46.16 11.00 -1.49
CA GLU A 341 -44.81 11.56 -1.64
C GLU A 341 -43.75 10.77 -0.86
N ALA A 342 -44.03 9.51 -0.50
CA ALA A 342 -43.09 8.66 0.21
C ALA A 342 -41.93 8.23 -0.71
N SER A 343 -40.74 8.04 -0.14
CA SER A 343 -39.55 7.79 -0.94
C SER A 343 -39.57 6.40 -1.56
N VAL A 344 -39.36 6.32 -2.87
CA VAL A 344 -39.23 5.06 -3.61
C VAL A 344 -37.75 4.81 -3.88
N SER A 345 -37.35 3.55 -3.82
CA SER A 345 -35.99 3.09 -4.10
C SER A 345 -35.98 1.91 -5.04
N ILE A 346 -34.86 1.74 -5.73
CA ILE A 346 -34.58 0.61 -6.59
C ILE A 346 -33.17 0.13 -6.35
N ASP A 347 -32.94 -1.14 -6.61
CA ASP A 347 -31.64 -1.78 -6.61
C ASP A 347 -31.59 -2.70 -7.84
N VAL A 348 -31.27 -3.99 -7.68
CA VAL A 348 -31.15 -4.94 -8.78
C VAL A 348 -32.50 -5.52 -9.20
N VAL A 349 -32.71 -5.68 -10.51
CA VAL A 349 -33.78 -6.50 -11.09
C VAL A 349 -33.18 -7.73 -11.73
N ALA A 350 -33.80 -8.89 -11.53
CA ALA A 350 -33.39 -10.15 -12.17
C ALA A 350 -34.48 -10.71 -13.09
N PHE A 351 -34.10 -11.11 -14.30
CA PHE A 351 -34.92 -11.84 -15.25
C PHE A 351 -34.36 -13.26 -15.37
N GLN A 352 -35.13 -14.25 -14.90
CA GLN A 352 -34.74 -15.65 -14.96
C GLN A 352 -35.63 -16.39 -15.95
N LYS A 353 -35.05 -16.88 -17.05
CA LYS A 353 -35.79 -17.60 -18.08
C LYS A 353 -36.44 -18.85 -17.49
N THR A 354 -37.68 -19.15 -17.89
CA THR A 354 -38.43 -20.31 -17.39
C THR A 354 -39.20 -21.00 -18.51
N ALA A 355 -39.32 -22.34 -18.42
CA ALA A 355 -40.13 -23.13 -19.35
C ALA A 355 -41.59 -23.30 -18.87
N ASP A 356 -41.89 -23.00 -17.60
CA ASP A 356 -43.19 -23.20 -16.97
C ASP A 356 -44.04 -21.93 -16.99
N ALA A 357 -44.75 -21.68 -18.10
CA ALA A 357 -45.69 -20.57 -18.25
C ALA A 357 -47.02 -20.74 -17.47
N GLY A 358 -47.12 -21.64 -16.48
CA GLY A 358 -48.43 -22.09 -15.98
C GLY A 358 -48.57 -22.54 -14.53
N SER A 359 -47.51 -22.61 -13.70
CA SER A 359 -47.67 -23.02 -12.30
C SER A 359 -47.55 -21.82 -11.35
N GLY A 360 -48.68 -21.30 -10.90
CA GLY A 360 -48.78 -20.30 -9.82
C GLY A 360 -48.36 -20.82 -8.43
N GLN A 361 -47.38 -21.72 -8.35
CA GLN A 361 -46.80 -22.13 -7.07
C GLN A 361 -45.88 -21.01 -6.56
N LEU A 362 -46.43 -20.19 -5.67
CA LEU A 362 -45.67 -19.35 -4.76
C LEU A 362 -44.86 -20.23 -3.81
N ASN A 363 -43.55 -20.34 -4.01
CA ASN A 363 -42.59 -20.51 -2.91
C ASN A 363 -41.17 -20.08 -3.33
N PRO A 364 -40.34 -19.69 -2.36
CA PRO A 364 -39.80 -18.35 -2.16
C PRO A 364 -38.41 -18.19 -2.82
N ALA A 365 -37.85 -16.98 -2.81
CA ALA A 365 -36.46 -16.50 -2.98
C ALA A 365 -35.23 -17.46 -2.98
N ARG A 366 -35.35 -18.73 -3.39
CA ARG A 366 -34.40 -19.84 -3.19
C ARG A 366 -33.46 -20.09 -4.36
N GLU A 367 -33.59 -19.37 -5.48
CA GLU A 367 -33.02 -19.86 -6.76
C GLU A 367 -32.16 -18.87 -7.56
N ILE A 368 -32.05 -17.60 -7.19
CA ILE A 368 -31.12 -16.71 -7.91
C ILE A 368 -29.70 -17.05 -7.47
N ARG A 369 -29.01 -17.78 -8.33
CA ARG A 369 -27.56 -18.02 -8.26
C ARG A 369 -26.89 -17.04 -9.18
N TYR A 370 -26.10 -16.15 -8.60
CA TYR A 370 -25.31 -15.16 -9.32
C TYR A 370 -23.84 -15.36 -8.99
N ARG A 371 -22.97 -14.98 -9.93
CA ARG A 371 -21.52 -15.03 -9.77
C ARG A 371 -20.99 -13.73 -9.17
N PRO A 372 -19.81 -13.73 -8.53
CA PRO A 372 -19.28 -12.50 -7.93
C PRO A 372 -19.05 -11.41 -9.00
N PRO A 373 -19.00 -10.13 -8.60
CA PRO A 373 -18.69 -9.07 -9.54
C PRO A 373 -17.28 -9.29 -10.10
N VAL A 374 -17.05 -8.79 -11.31
CA VAL A 374 -15.70 -8.80 -11.88
C VAL A 374 -14.74 -7.96 -11.04
N ILE A 375 -13.49 -8.39 -10.99
CA ILE A 375 -12.40 -7.66 -10.33
C ILE A 375 -11.18 -7.53 -11.26
N PRO A 376 -10.30 -6.55 -11.03
CA PRO A 376 -9.13 -6.35 -11.89
C PRO A 376 -8.13 -7.51 -11.88
N THR A 377 -8.01 -8.24 -10.77
CA THR A 377 -6.88 -9.13 -10.53
C THR A 377 -7.08 -10.57 -11.00
N LEU A 378 -8.29 -11.12 -10.92
CA LEU A 378 -8.57 -12.50 -11.33
C LEU A 378 -10.07 -12.77 -11.41
N ASN A 379 -10.54 -13.21 -12.58
CA ASN A 379 -11.90 -13.67 -12.81
C ASN A 379 -11.85 -15.09 -13.37
N GLU A 380 -12.66 -15.97 -12.79
CA GLU A 380 -12.80 -17.35 -13.22
C GLU A 380 -14.24 -17.57 -13.67
N GLU A 381 -14.39 -18.12 -14.86
CA GLU A 381 -15.62 -18.43 -15.55
C GLU A 381 -15.74 -19.96 -15.61
N ARG A 382 -16.83 -20.53 -15.10
CA ARG A 382 -17.06 -21.98 -15.11
C ARG A 382 -18.42 -22.27 -15.73
N PHE A 383 -18.48 -23.22 -16.65
CA PHE A 383 -19.70 -23.58 -17.38
C PHE A 383 -19.81 -25.09 -17.57
N GLU A 384 -20.91 -25.57 -18.15
CA GLU A 384 -21.02 -26.99 -18.49
C GLU A 384 -20.01 -27.36 -19.58
N PRO A 385 -19.34 -28.52 -19.51
CA PRO A 385 -18.37 -28.94 -20.51
C PRO A 385 -18.91 -28.84 -21.94
N VAL A 386 -18.19 -28.11 -22.80
CA VAL A 386 -18.50 -28.01 -24.23
C VAL A 386 -17.30 -28.42 -25.05
N ARG A 387 -17.57 -29.05 -26.20
CA ARG A 387 -16.53 -29.36 -27.18
C ARG A 387 -16.40 -28.18 -28.14
N ALA A 388 -15.23 -27.57 -28.20
CA ALA A 388 -14.99 -26.34 -28.95
C ALA A 388 -13.64 -26.38 -29.69
N LYS A 389 -13.55 -25.67 -30.80
CA LYS A 389 -12.29 -25.43 -31.54
C LYS A 389 -11.77 -24.00 -31.41
N ALA A 390 -12.58 -23.09 -30.86
CA ALA A 390 -12.18 -21.73 -30.55
C ALA A 390 -13.09 -21.17 -29.45
N VAL A 391 -12.59 -20.15 -28.74
CA VAL A 391 -13.37 -19.34 -27.79
C VAL A 391 -13.23 -17.87 -28.17
N ARG A 392 -14.33 -17.12 -28.14
CA ARG A 392 -14.37 -15.67 -28.32
C ARG A 392 -14.89 -14.98 -27.08
N PHE A 393 -14.11 -14.04 -26.56
CA PHE A 393 -14.47 -13.13 -25.49
C PHE A 393 -14.89 -11.78 -26.09
N THR A 394 -16.18 -11.47 -26.04
CA THR A 394 -16.75 -10.20 -26.55
C THR A 394 -17.01 -9.26 -25.39
N ILE A 395 -16.41 -8.07 -25.41
CA ILE A 395 -16.54 -7.06 -24.38
C ILE A 395 -17.60 -6.05 -24.82
N LEU A 396 -18.59 -5.85 -23.95
CA LEU A 396 -19.77 -5.02 -24.18
C LEU A 396 -19.73 -3.72 -23.38
N ALA A 397 -18.99 -3.69 -22.27
CA ALA A 397 -18.71 -2.49 -21.49
C ALA A 397 -17.45 -2.67 -20.64
N THR A 398 -16.86 -1.53 -20.26
CA THR A 398 -15.75 -1.45 -19.30
C THR A 398 -16.04 -0.43 -18.22
N ASN A 399 -15.37 -0.53 -17.06
CA ASN A 399 -15.45 0.53 -16.06
C ASN A 399 -14.84 1.86 -16.53
N GLN A 400 -13.84 1.83 -17.42
CA GLN A 400 -13.19 3.01 -17.98
C GLN A 400 -12.42 2.67 -19.27
N ALA A 401 -12.52 3.52 -20.31
CA ALA A 401 -11.70 3.50 -21.53
C ALA A 401 -11.81 2.21 -22.39
N GLU A 402 -10.81 1.92 -23.25
CA GLU A 402 -10.74 0.67 -24.03
C GLU A 402 -10.42 -0.52 -23.12
N PRO A 403 -11.02 -1.71 -23.31
CA PRO A 403 -10.75 -2.87 -22.46
C PRO A 403 -9.30 -3.36 -22.55
N CYS A 404 -8.82 -3.88 -21.41
CA CYS A 404 -7.51 -4.49 -21.26
C CYS A 404 -7.66 -5.86 -20.59
N ILE A 405 -7.08 -6.90 -21.20
CA ILE A 405 -6.98 -8.24 -20.61
C ILE A 405 -5.51 -8.62 -20.60
N ASP A 406 -4.98 -9.06 -19.46
CA ASP A 406 -3.59 -9.51 -19.37
C ASP A 406 -3.38 -10.85 -20.08
N GLU A 407 -4.17 -11.84 -19.72
CA GLU A 407 -4.13 -13.19 -20.28
C GLU A 407 -5.56 -13.76 -20.30
N LEU A 408 -5.90 -14.49 -21.36
CA LEU A 408 -7.13 -15.26 -21.52
C LEU A 408 -6.80 -16.75 -21.58
N GLU A 409 -7.04 -17.44 -20.46
CA GLU A 409 -6.73 -18.86 -20.30
C GLU A 409 -7.99 -19.69 -20.49
N VAL A 410 -7.90 -20.79 -21.23
CA VAL A 410 -9.01 -21.73 -21.44
C VAL A 410 -8.55 -23.12 -21.05
N PHE A 411 -9.26 -23.78 -20.13
CA PHE A 411 -8.83 -25.05 -19.57
C PHE A 411 -9.65 -26.24 -20.08
N SER A 412 -8.95 -27.33 -20.39
CA SER A 412 -9.57 -28.60 -20.78
C SER A 412 -10.18 -29.35 -19.60
N THR A 413 -11.15 -30.22 -19.88
CA THR A 413 -11.68 -31.18 -18.90
C THR A 413 -10.78 -32.43 -18.79
N GLY A 414 -10.96 -33.20 -17.72
CA GLY A 414 -10.32 -34.51 -17.54
C GLY A 414 -9.22 -34.57 -16.47
N PRO A 415 -8.48 -35.70 -16.38
CA PRO A 415 -7.48 -35.93 -15.32
C PRO A 415 -6.21 -35.10 -15.48
N GLU A 416 -5.89 -34.64 -16.70
CA GLU A 416 -4.80 -33.70 -16.97
C GLU A 416 -5.39 -32.41 -17.53
N ILE A 417 -5.65 -31.45 -16.64
CA ILE A 417 -6.19 -30.13 -16.99
C ILE A 417 -5.05 -29.30 -17.60
N ARG A 418 -5.23 -28.86 -18.85
CA ARG A 418 -4.26 -28.01 -19.58
C ARG A 418 -4.90 -26.69 -19.98
N ASN A 419 -4.11 -25.61 -20.02
CA ASN A 419 -4.54 -24.36 -20.65
C ASN A 419 -4.37 -24.48 -22.18
N VAL A 420 -5.44 -24.86 -22.88
CA VAL A 420 -5.44 -25.10 -24.33
C VAL A 420 -5.39 -23.81 -25.15
N ALA A 421 -5.54 -22.65 -24.51
CA ALA A 421 -5.41 -21.36 -25.14
C ALA A 421 -3.96 -20.90 -25.28
N LEU A 422 -3.01 -21.46 -24.52
CA LEU A 422 -1.61 -21.04 -24.55
C LEU A 422 -1.02 -21.11 -25.96
N HIS A 423 -0.23 -20.11 -26.31
CA HIS A 423 0.54 -20.10 -27.56
C HIS A 423 1.46 -21.33 -27.67
N SER A 424 2.05 -21.77 -26.56
CA SER A 424 2.89 -22.98 -26.49
C SER A 424 2.12 -24.29 -26.73
N GLU A 425 0.80 -24.30 -26.51
CA GLU A 425 -0.10 -25.42 -26.83
C GLU A 425 -0.71 -25.28 -28.24
N GLY A 426 -0.33 -24.24 -28.99
CA GLY A 426 -0.79 -23.97 -30.35
C GLY A 426 -2.05 -23.12 -30.44
N GLY A 427 -2.39 -22.36 -29.39
CA GLY A 427 -3.46 -21.37 -29.42
C GLY A 427 -3.10 -20.16 -30.30
N GLU A 428 -3.95 -19.83 -31.26
CA GLU A 428 -3.77 -18.70 -32.19
C GLU A 428 -4.76 -17.57 -31.87
N PRO A 429 -4.27 -16.39 -31.40
CA PRO A 429 -5.16 -15.29 -31.06
C PRO A 429 -5.56 -14.44 -32.28
N SER A 430 -6.80 -13.95 -32.26
CA SER A 430 -7.31 -12.93 -33.18
C SER A 430 -8.22 -11.94 -32.43
N ALA A 431 -8.36 -10.71 -32.92
CA ALA A 431 -9.17 -9.69 -32.25
C ALA A 431 -9.89 -8.76 -33.25
N SER A 432 -10.90 -8.03 -32.76
CA SER A 432 -11.60 -7.00 -33.55
C SER A 432 -10.67 -5.83 -33.91
N GLY A 433 -9.67 -5.59 -33.08
CA GLY A 433 -8.56 -4.69 -33.31
C GLY A 433 -7.72 -4.53 -32.05
N SER A 434 -6.53 -3.96 -32.19
CA SER A 434 -5.57 -3.80 -31.09
C SER A 434 -5.06 -2.36 -31.02
N TYR A 435 -4.82 -1.89 -29.80
CA TYR A 435 -4.33 -0.55 -29.52
C TYR A 435 -2.97 -0.30 -30.20
N ALA A 436 -2.82 0.85 -30.87
CA ALA A 436 -1.65 1.17 -31.69
C ALA A 436 -0.48 1.83 -30.89
N GLY A 437 -0.22 1.37 -29.66
CA GLY A 437 0.67 2.06 -28.73
C GLY A 437 1.86 1.25 -28.21
N GLY A 438 3.03 1.43 -28.82
CA GLY A 438 4.33 1.03 -28.25
C GLY A 438 4.61 -0.48 -28.18
N ASP A 439 5.60 -0.86 -27.36
CA ASP A 439 6.09 -2.25 -27.25
C ASP A 439 5.26 -3.14 -26.32
N LYS A 440 4.25 -2.60 -25.64
CA LYS A 440 3.34 -3.28 -24.70
C LYS A 440 1.94 -3.37 -25.30
N HIS A 441 1.01 -4.04 -24.62
CA HIS A 441 -0.42 -4.06 -24.98
C HIS A 441 -0.74 -4.75 -26.32
N LYS A 442 0.03 -5.76 -26.71
CA LYS A 442 -0.06 -6.43 -28.01
C LYS A 442 -0.98 -7.65 -27.96
N LEU A 443 -1.48 -8.06 -29.13
CA LEU A 443 -2.38 -9.22 -29.24
C LEU A 443 -1.69 -10.51 -28.81
N GLU A 444 -0.39 -10.65 -29.06
CA GLU A 444 0.37 -11.85 -28.72
C GLU A 444 0.44 -12.10 -27.21
N HIS A 445 0.27 -11.05 -26.39
CA HIS A 445 0.33 -11.16 -24.93
C HIS A 445 -0.93 -11.79 -24.33
N ILE A 446 -2.02 -11.94 -25.09
CA ILE A 446 -3.28 -12.48 -24.54
C ILE A 446 -3.19 -13.95 -24.14
N ASN A 447 -2.20 -14.69 -24.62
CA ASN A 447 -2.08 -16.13 -24.41
C ASN A 447 -0.63 -16.64 -24.34
N GLU A 448 0.31 -15.80 -23.91
CA GLU A 448 1.74 -16.17 -23.85
C GLU A 448 2.16 -16.78 -22.51
N GLY A 449 1.28 -16.74 -21.50
CA GLY A 449 1.53 -17.30 -20.17
C GLY A 449 2.29 -16.38 -19.21
N GLU A 450 2.45 -15.10 -19.58
CA GLU A 450 2.97 -14.03 -18.72
C GLU A 450 1.80 -13.14 -18.27
N TYR A 451 1.96 -12.42 -17.15
CA TYR A 451 0.86 -11.66 -16.55
C TYR A 451 1.20 -10.19 -16.33
N GLY A 452 0.16 -9.40 -16.06
CA GLY A 452 0.29 -8.03 -15.63
C GLY A 452 0.28 -7.00 -16.75
N ASN A 453 0.31 -5.72 -16.39
CA ASN A 453 0.02 -4.65 -17.34
C ASN A 453 0.99 -4.59 -18.55
N SER A 454 2.26 -4.97 -18.41
CA SER A 454 3.19 -4.98 -19.56
C SER A 454 2.94 -6.13 -20.55
N HIS A 455 2.30 -7.20 -20.10
CA HIS A 455 1.95 -8.40 -20.86
C HIS A 455 0.44 -8.50 -20.93
N SER A 456 -0.16 -7.57 -21.68
CA SER A 456 -1.62 -7.52 -21.86
C SER A 456 -1.98 -7.21 -23.29
N TRP A 457 -3.24 -7.37 -23.65
CA TRP A 457 -3.85 -6.89 -24.88
C TRP A 457 -4.85 -5.78 -24.57
N ILE A 458 -4.82 -4.70 -25.36
CA ILE A 458 -5.83 -3.63 -25.31
C ILE A 458 -6.56 -3.56 -26.65
N SER A 459 -7.89 -3.50 -26.58
CA SER A 459 -8.75 -3.29 -27.75
C SER A 459 -8.51 -1.93 -28.40
N SER A 460 -8.69 -1.83 -29.71
CA SER A 460 -8.72 -0.53 -30.41
C SER A 460 -10.04 0.24 -30.23
N GLU A 461 -11.05 -0.36 -29.60
CA GLU A 461 -12.39 0.18 -29.43
C GLU A 461 -12.64 0.64 -28.00
N ILE A 462 -13.14 1.86 -27.81
CA ILE A 462 -13.49 2.38 -26.48
C ILE A 462 -14.72 1.63 -25.96
N GLY A 463 -14.60 1.05 -24.76
CA GLY A 463 -15.69 0.34 -24.09
C GLY A 463 -16.05 -1.03 -24.63
N GLY A 464 -15.41 -1.51 -25.71
CA GLY A 464 -15.79 -2.77 -26.37
C GLY A 464 -14.69 -3.41 -27.21
N GLY A 465 -15.11 -4.35 -28.07
CA GLY A 465 -14.24 -5.16 -28.92
C GLY A 465 -14.31 -6.64 -28.55
N TRP A 466 -13.61 -7.49 -29.31
CA TRP A 466 -13.54 -8.91 -29.00
C TRP A 466 -12.13 -9.45 -29.21
N VAL A 467 -11.78 -10.48 -28.45
CA VAL A 467 -10.60 -11.32 -28.66
C VAL A 467 -11.02 -12.78 -28.72
N GLN A 468 -10.35 -13.55 -29.55
CA GLN A 468 -10.63 -14.95 -29.83
C GLN A 468 -9.33 -15.73 -29.81
N ILE A 469 -9.39 -16.97 -29.33
CA ILE A 469 -8.29 -17.93 -29.43
C ILE A 469 -8.81 -19.18 -30.12
N ASP A 470 -8.21 -19.50 -31.27
CA ASP A 470 -8.42 -20.76 -31.98
C ASP A 470 -7.47 -21.81 -31.41
N PHE A 471 -7.99 -23.00 -31.10
CA PHE A 471 -7.20 -24.09 -30.51
C PHE A 471 -6.51 -24.92 -31.60
N ALA A 472 -5.37 -25.53 -31.26
CA ALA A 472 -4.66 -26.42 -32.17
C ALA A 472 -5.52 -27.60 -32.67
N GLN A 473 -6.46 -28.06 -31.85
CA GLN A 473 -7.45 -29.07 -32.17
C GLN A 473 -8.72 -28.84 -31.36
N PRO A 474 -9.87 -29.45 -31.72
CA PRO A 474 -11.07 -29.36 -30.90
C PRO A 474 -10.89 -30.04 -29.53
N GLU A 475 -11.12 -29.29 -28.46
CA GLU A 475 -10.93 -29.70 -27.06
C GLU A 475 -12.27 -29.62 -26.31
N GLU A 476 -12.41 -30.40 -25.24
CA GLU A 476 -13.53 -30.26 -24.30
C GLU A 476 -13.12 -29.31 -23.17
N ILE A 477 -13.87 -28.23 -22.97
CA ILE A 477 -13.53 -27.12 -22.08
C ILE A 477 -14.68 -26.81 -21.12
N ASP A 478 -14.38 -26.39 -19.90
CA ASP A 478 -15.38 -26.02 -18.88
C ASP A 478 -14.99 -24.81 -18.02
N ARG A 479 -13.79 -24.24 -18.25
CA ARG A 479 -13.24 -23.17 -17.43
C ARG A 479 -12.43 -22.18 -18.25
N ILE A 480 -12.68 -20.90 -18.00
CA ILE A 480 -11.92 -19.77 -18.57
C ILE A 480 -11.44 -18.87 -17.43
N VAL A 481 -10.20 -18.40 -17.49
CA VAL A 481 -9.63 -17.49 -16.49
C VAL A 481 -9.08 -16.27 -17.19
N TRP A 482 -9.36 -15.09 -16.65
CA TRP A 482 -8.89 -13.83 -17.22
C TRP A 482 -8.72 -12.77 -16.14
N ALA A 483 -7.86 -11.79 -16.39
CA ALA A 483 -7.72 -10.61 -15.53
C ALA A 483 -7.45 -9.36 -16.37
N ARG A 484 -7.63 -8.19 -15.75
CA ARG A 484 -7.14 -6.92 -16.31
C ARG A 484 -5.68 -6.69 -15.94
N ASP A 485 -5.30 -7.05 -14.71
CA ASP A 485 -3.94 -6.96 -14.18
C ASP A 485 -3.78 -7.86 -12.95
N ARG A 486 -3.20 -9.04 -13.16
CA ARG A 486 -2.96 -10.03 -12.08
C ARG A 486 -2.00 -9.53 -11.00
N GLU A 487 -1.13 -8.58 -11.33
CA GLU A 487 -0.22 -7.95 -10.37
C GLU A 487 -0.93 -6.94 -9.45
N GLY A 488 -2.14 -6.51 -9.83
CA GLY A 488 -3.02 -5.69 -9.00
C GLY A 488 -2.63 -4.22 -8.86
N THR A 489 -1.76 -3.72 -9.74
CA THR A 489 -1.37 -2.31 -9.78
C THR A 489 -2.49 -1.46 -10.37
N PHE A 490 -3.16 -1.96 -11.40
CA PHE A 490 -4.12 -1.19 -12.18
C PHE A 490 -5.55 -1.74 -12.08
N LYS A 491 -6.53 -0.83 -12.16
CA LYS A 491 -7.96 -1.13 -11.93
C LYS A 491 -8.90 -0.58 -13.00
N ASP A 492 -8.39 0.27 -13.89
CA ASP A 492 -9.10 0.81 -15.06
C ASP A 492 -9.24 -0.26 -16.16
N ARG A 493 -10.03 -0.01 -17.21
CA ARG A 493 -10.12 -0.88 -18.41
C ARG A 493 -10.60 -2.31 -18.17
N LEU A 494 -11.20 -2.55 -17.01
CA LEU A 494 -11.77 -3.83 -16.64
C LEU A 494 -13.05 -4.05 -17.45
N ALA A 495 -13.15 -5.18 -18.15
CA ALA A 495 -14.39 -5.61 -18.78
C ALA A 495 -15.47 -5.85 -17.71
N THR A 496 -16.51 -5.02 -17.69
CA THR A 496 -17.61 -5.09 -16.72
C THR A 496 -18.85 -5.74 -17.30
N ARG A 497 -19.02 -5.66 -18.63
CA ARG A 497 -20.00 -6.46 -19.35
C ARG A 497 -19.34 -7.19 -20.50
N TYR A 498 -19.64 -8.47 -20.64
CA TYR A 498 -19.05 -9.32 -21.67
C TYR A 498 -19.92 -10.55 -21.95
N ARG A 499 -19.62 -11.21 -23.07
CA ARG A 499 -20.17 -12.50 -23.45
C ARG A 499 -19.04 -13.38 -23.97
N ILE A 500 -19.04 -14.64 -23.57
CA ILE A 500 -18.08 -15.64 -24.03
C ILE A 500 -18.82 -16.69 -24.86
N GLU A 501 -18.32 -16.90 -26.06
CA GLU A 501 -18.89 -17.81 -27.04
C GLU A 501 -17.85 -18.87 -27.40
N ALA A 502 -18.29 -20.13 -27.52
CA ALA A 502 -17.46 -21.23 -27.98
C ALA A 502 -17.90 -21.64 -29.40
N LEU A 503 -16.93 -21.89 -30.27
CA LEU A 503 -17.17 -22.36 -31.63
C LEU A 503 -17.08 -23.88 -31.66
N SER A 504 -18.17 -24.55 -32.02
CA SER A 504 -18.20 -26.01 -32.14
C SER A 504 -17.30 -26.52 -33.29
N PRO A 505 -16.87 -27.79 -33.26
CA PRO A 505 -16.20 -28.42 -34.40
C PRO A 505 -16.97 -28.24 -35.72
N GLU A 506 -18.30 -28.32 -35.65
CA GLU A 506 -19.24 -28.19 -36.76
C GLU A 506 -19.40 -26.75 -37.27
N GLY A 507 -18.90 -25.75 -36.54
CA GLY A 507 -18.91 -24.34 -36.94
C GLY A 507 -20.08 -23.52 -36.40
N GLU A 508 -20.75 -23.99 -35.35
CA GLU A 508 -21.84 -23.29 -34.68
C GLU A 508 -21.30 -22.55 -33.45
N TRP A 509 -21.68 -21.27 -33.29
CA TRP A 509 -21.35 -20.50 -32.09
C TRP A 509 -22.41 -20.72 -31.03
N MET A 510 -21.96 -20.93 -29.79
CA MET A 510 -22.83 -21.01 -28.62
C MET A 510 -22.29 -20.12 -27.50
N THR A 511 -23.17 -19.36 -26.85
CA THR A 511 -22.82 -18.67 -25.61
C THR A 511 -22.59 -19.70 -24.51
N VAL A 512 -21.39 -19.70 -23.93
CA VAL A 512 -21.04 -20.56 -22.79
C VAL A 512 -21.05 -19.79 -21.48
N ASP A 513 -20.85 -18.48 -21.54
CA ASP A 513 -20.80 -17.60 -20.38
C ASP A 513 -21.15 -16.15 -20.77
N SER A 514 -21.64 -15.34 -19.82
CA SER A 514 -21.74 -13.88 -19.94
C SER A 514 -21.68 -13.23 -18.57
N SER A 515 -21.42 -11.92 -18.52
CA SER A 515 -21.49 -11.15 -17.28
C SER A 515 -22.92 -10.99 -16.73
N ASP A 516 -23.95 -11.43 -17.45
CA ASP A 516 -25.35 -11.11 -17.12
C ASP A 516 -25.82 -11.75 -15.80
N ASP A 517 -25.19 -12.85 -15.37
CA ASP A 517 -25.47 -13.51 -14.09
C ASP A 517 -24.49 -13.09 -12.97
N ARG A 518 -23.61 -12.11 -13.22
CA ARG A 518 -22.70 -11.59 -12.20
C ARG A 518 -23.35 -10.51 -11.37
N ALA A 519 -22.99 -10.46 -10.09
CA ALA A 519 -23.31 -9.35 -9.23
C ALA A 519 -22.75 -8.04 -9.84
N PRO A 520 -23.41 -6.91 -9.60
CA PRO A 520 -23.03 -5.63 -10.18
C PRO A 520 -21.55 -5.27 -9.93
N PHE A 521 -20.87 -4.74 -10.95
CA PHE A 521 -19.50 -4.25 -10.77
C PHE A 521 -19.49 -3.14 -9.72
N GLN A 522 -18.58 -3.27 -8.75
CA GLN A 522 -18.39 -2.28 -7.71
C GLN A 522 -16.94 -1.88 -7.65
N GLU A 523 -16.67 -0.57 -7.68
CA GLU A 523 -15.32 -0.06 -7.56
C GLU A 523 -14.71 -0.49 -6.19
N GLY A 524 -13.51 -1.04 -6.24
CA GLY A 524 -12.85 -1.60 -5.07
C GLY A 524 -13.51 -2.86 -4.50
N ALA A 525 -14.39 -3.55 -5.24
CA ALA A 525 -14.78 -4.91 -4.92
C ALA A 525 -13.52 -5.77 -4.77
N LYS A 526 -13.42 -6.47 -3.64
CA LYS A 526 -12.54 -7.63 -3.52
C LYS A 526 -13.26 -8.81 -4.16
N ASN A 527 -12.56 -9.87 -4.56
CA ASN A 527 -13.23 -11.12 -4.91
C ASN A 527 -14.08 -11.51 -3.68
N PRO A 528 -15.41 -11.34 -3.69
CA PRO A 528 -16.19 -11.88 -2.61
C PRO A 528 -15.98 -13.38 -2.70
N GLU A 529 -15.84 -14.02 -1.56
CA GLU A 529 -15.90 -15.48 -1.46
C GLU A 529 -17.34 -15.89 -1.78
N ASN A 530 -17.72 -15.81 -3.06
CA ASN A 530 -19.06 -16.11 -3.53
C ASN A 530 -19.14 -17.60 -3.79
N TYR A 531 -19.22 -18.33 -2.68
CA TYR A 531 -19.54 -19.74 -2.68
C TYR A 531 -21.05 -19.89 -2.49
N SER A 532 -21.69 -20.66 -3.35
CA SER A 532 -23.12 -20.88 -3.30
C SER A 532 -23.47 -21.85 -2.17
N PHE A 533 -24.20 -21.35 -1.16
CA PHE A 533 -24.82 -22.18 -0.13
C PHE A 533 -26.17 -22.77 -0.57
N ALA A 534 -26.64 -22.43 -1.77
CA ALA A 534 -27.97 -22.79 -2.25
C ALA A 534 -28.09 -24.30 -2.49
N GLY A 535 -29.04 -24.95 -1.80
CA GLY A 535 -29.28 -26.39 -1.89
C GLY A 535 -28.32 -27.25 -1.06
N LEU A 536 -27.43 -26.63 -0.26
CA LEU A 536 -26.62 -27.35 0.72
C LEU A 536 -27.45 -27.70 1.95
N SER A 537 -27.23 -28.90 2.51
CA SER A 537 -27.70 -29.21 3.85
C SER A 537 -26.98 -28.33 4.88
N SER A 538 -27.53 -28.20 6.09
CA SER A 538 -26.87 -27.45 7.16
C SER A 538 -25.47 -28.00 7.51
N GLU A 539 -25.24 -29.30 7.29
CA GLU A 539 -23.92 -29.93 7.45
C GLU A 539 -22.93 -29.46 6.36
N GLN A 540 -23.34 -29.53 5.09
CA GLN A 540 -22.52 -29.07 3.95
C GLN A 540 -22.24 -27.56 4.01
N ALA A 541 -23.20 -26.76 4.46
CA ALA A 541 -23.01 -25.34 4.72
C ALA A 541 -21.97 -25.10 5.86
N GLY A 542 -21.97 -25.97 6.89
CA GLY A 542 -20.95 -25.96 7.93
C GLY A 542 -19.55 -26.28 7.41
N GLU A 543 -19.43 -27.28 6.52
CA GLU A 543 -18.17 -27.65 5.88
C GLU A 543 -17.61 -26.52 5.00
N LEU A 544 -18.45 -25.91 4.16
CA LEU A 544 -18.07 -24.78 3.31
C LEU A 544 -17.55 -23.60 4.14
N ASN A 545 -18.25 -23.24 5.22
CA ASN A 545 -17.79 -22.21 6.16
C ASN A 545 -16.44 -22.56 6.81
N GLY A 546 -16.21 -23.85 7.10
CA GLY A 546 -14.93 -24.35 7.61
C GLY A 546 -13.78 -24.18 6.62
N LEU A 547 -14.01 -24.47 5.34
CA LEU A 547 -13.02 -24.29 4.26
C LEU A 547 -12.69 -22.81 4.05
N ILE A 548 -13.71 -21.95 4.00
CA ILE A 548 -13.57 -20.49 3.90
C ILE A 548 -12.71 -19.94 5.05
N SER A 549 -13.01 -20.36 6.27
CA SER A 549 -12.27 -19.92 7.47
C SER A 549 -10.80 -20.35 7.42
N LYS A 550 -10.52 -21.57 6.94
CA LYS A 550 -9.15 -22.06 6.77
C LYS A 550 -8.39 -21.25 5.72
N LYS A 551 -8.99 -21.00 4.54
CA LYS A 551 -8.41 -20.15 3.49
C LYS A 551 -8.01 -18.77 4.04
N LYS A 552 -8.92 -18.10 4.74
CA LYS A 552 -8.64 -16.80 5.40
C LYS A 552 -7.47 -16.89 6.40
N GLY A 553 -7.38 -17.98 7.15
CA GLY A 553 -6.27 -18.25 8.06
C GLY A 553 -4.93 -18.33 7.35
N PHE A 554 -4.86 -19.10 6.25
CA PHE A 554 -3.66 -19.20 5.42
C PHE A 554 -3.26 -17.86 4.80
N GLU A 555 -4.21 -17.14 4.19
CA GLU A 555 -3.96 -15.83 3.58
C GLU A 555 -3.39 -14.82 4.59
N LYS A 556 -3.93 -14.81 5.81
CA LYS A 556 -3.44 -13.94 6.90
C LYS A 556 -2.00 -14.25 7.28
N GLU A 557 -1.65 -15.53 7.44
CA GLU A 557 -0.29 -15.91 7.85
C GLU A 557 0.72 -15.71 6.70
N ILE A 558 0.35 -16.02 5.46
CA ILE A 558 1.15 -15.71 4.26
C ILE A 558 1.45 -14.21 4.22
N ARG A 559 0.43 -13.36 4.34
CA ARG A 559 0.62 -11.91 4.31
C ARG A 559 1.54 -11.40 5.42
N LYS A 560 1.48 -12.01 6.60
CA LYS A 560 2.35 -11.67 7.75
C LYS A 560 3.80 -12.08 7.50
N LEU A 561 4.03 -13.25 6.90
CA LEU A 561 5.37 -13.72 6.54
C LEU A 561 6.01 -12.84 5.46
N GLU A 562 5.20 -12.41 4.49
CA GLU A 562 5.65 -11.57 3.37
C GLU A 562 5.78 -10.08 3.74
N ALA A 563 5.27 -9.67 4.91
CA ALA A 563 5.36 -8.30 5.37
C ALA A 563 6.81 -7.89 5.60
N MET A 564 7.18 -6.75 5.03
CA MET A 564 8.45 -6.10 5.34
C MET A 564 8.22 -5.08 6.48
N PRO A 565 9.00 -5.14 7.57
CA PRO A 565 8.98 -4.11 8.59
C PRO A 565 9.48 -2.79 8.01
N LYS A 566 8.96 -1.70 8.57
CA LYS A 566 9.38 -0.34 8.21
C LYS A 566 10.48 0.13 9.14
N VAL A 567 11.36 0.97 8.61
CA VAL A 567 12.34 1.73 9.39
C VAL A 567 12.32 3.19 8.97
N TYR A 568 12.42 4.09 9.95
CA TYR A 568 12.67 5.51 9.72
C TYR A 568 14.18 5.71 9.53
N ALA A 569 14.68 5.37 8.34
CA ALA A 569 16.09 5.47 7.99
C ALA A 569 16.35 6.34 6.74
N GLY A 570 15.36 7.17 6.38
CA GLY A 570 15.41 8.05 5.22
C GLY A 570 14.94 7.36 3.94
N ARG A 571 14.56 8.18 2.96
CA ARG A 571 14.27 7.77 1.59
C ARG A 571 15.29 8.42 0.67
N PHE A 572 15.76 7.66 -0.31
CA PHE A 572 16.81 8.11 -1.22
C PHE A 572 16.22 8.21 -2.62
N VAL A 573 16.44 9.36 -3.26
CA VAL A 573 16.04 9.64 -4.64
C VAL A 573 17.22 10.21 -5.39
N GLU A 574 17.26 10.03 -6.71
CA GLU A 574 18.35 10.62 -7.49
C GLU A 574 18.37 12.16 -7.32
N PRO A 575 19.53 12.73 -6.94
CA PRO A 575 19.66 14.15 -6.71
C PRO A 575 19.57 14.93 -8.02
N GLY A 576 18.91 16.10 -7.97
CA GLY A 576 18.99 17.09 -9.03
C GLY A 576 20.28 17.92 -8.98
N ASP A 577 20.37 18.90 -9.87
CA ASP A 577 21.48 19.86 -9.90
C ASP A 577 21.59 20.62 -8.57
N THR A 578 22.82 20.80 -8.09
CA THR A 578 23.11 21.58 -6.89
C THR A 578 23.85 22.86 -7.26
N PHE A 579 23.36 23.98 -6.75
CA PHE A 579 23.92 25.30 -7.02
C PHE A 579 24.45 25.94 -5.74
N ARG A 580 25.55 26.68 -5.85
CA ARG A 580 25.96 27.59 -4.79
C ARG A 580 24.92 28.70 -4.67
N LEU A 581 24.53 29.07 -3.45
CA LEU A 581 23.51 30.11 -3.24
C LEU A 581 24.13 31.43 -2.80
N HIS A 582 23.59 32.53 -3.33
CA HIS A 582 23.97 33.87 -2.89
C HIS A 582 23.52 34.10 -1.44
N ARG A 583 24.47 34.14 -0.49
CA ARG A 583 24.18 34.31 0.94
C ARG A 583 23.24 33.26 1.52
N GLY A 584 23.25 32.05 0.95
CA GLY A 584 22.43 30.93 1.43
C GLY A 584 20.95 31.02 1.07
N ASP A 585 20.54 32.01 0.24
CA ASP A 585 19.17 32.21 -0.21
C ASP A 585 18.80 31.21 -1.33
N PRO A 586 17.87 30.26 -1.09
CA PRO A 586 17.48 29.24 -2.07
C PRO A 586 16.83 29.77 -3.36
N MET A 587 16.51 31.07 -3.40
CA MET A 587 15.96 31.73 -4.60
C MET A 587 17.04 32.35 -5.48
N MET A 588 18.29 32.41 -5.00
CA MET A 588 19.40 33.11 -5.66
C MET A 588 20.54 32.14 -5.97
N GLU A 589 20.28 31.24 -6.92
CA GLU A 589 21.25 30.27 -7.44
C GLU A 589 22.41 30.99 -8.18
N ARG A 590 23.61 30.45 -8.04
CA ARG A 590 24.82 30.91 -8.75
C ARG A 590 25.34 29.79 -9.65
N GLU A 591 26.63 29.50 -9.60
CA GLU A 591 27.21 28.40 -10.35
C GLU A 591 26.74 27.04 -9.80
N GLN A 592 26.59 26.09 -10.72
CA GLN A 592 26.42 24.69 -10.39
C GLN A 592 27.70 24.15 -9.74
N VAL A 593 27.54 23.23 -8.81
CA VAL A 593 28.64 22.52 -8.15
C VAL A 593 28.42 21.02 -8.26
N HIS A 594 29.52 20.30 -8.39
CA HIS A 594 29.55 18.85 -8.35
C HIS A 594 29.66 18.34 -6.90
N PRO A 595 29.35 17.07 -6.61
CA PRO A 595 29.56 16.49 -5.29
C PRO A 595 31.04 16.35 -4.93
N GLY A 596 31.40 16.71 -3.69
CA GLY A 596 32.80 16.74 -3.27
C GLY A 596 32.99 17.00 -1.77
N GLY A 597 34.25 16.98 -1.33
CA GLY A 597 34.65 17.15 0.08
C GLY A 597 35.31 18.50 0.37
N ILE A 598 35.90 18.63 1.57
CA ILE A 598 36.58 19.86 1.99
C ILE A 598 38.00 19.92 1.40
N VAL A 599 38.25 20.89 0.52
CA VAL A 599 39.53 21.02 -0.20
C VAL A 599 40.73 21.26 0.74
N ALA A 600 40.51 21.90 1.89
CA ALA A 600 41.56 22.10 2.90
C ALA A 600 42.16 20.80 3.45
N LEU A 601 41.45 19.67 3.33
CA LEU A 601 41.97 18.33 3.62
C LEU A 601 42.67 17.75 2.38
N ALA A 602 43.55 18.54 1.78
CA ALA A 602 44.13 18.31 0.44
C ALA A 602 44.89 16.98 0.26
N SER A 603 45.32 16.33 1.35
CA SER A 603 45.92 14.98 1.31
C SER A 603 44.92 13.87 0.98
N LEU A 604 43.63 14.20 1.00
CA LEU A 604 42.53 13.29 0.74
C LEU A 604 41.46 14.04 -0.08
N PRO A 605 41.62 14.20 -1.40
CA PRO A 605 40.61 14.87 -2.21
C PRO A 605 39.36 13.98 -2.38
N LEU A 606 38.18 14.60 -2.41
CA LEU A 606 36.93 13.99 -2.82
C LEU A 606 36.27 14.89 -3.86
N ASP A 607 36.16 14.38 -5.08
CA ASP A 607 35.60 15.05 -6.24
C ASP A 607 34.90 13.99 -7.10
N LEU A 608 33.59 14.16 -7.33
CA LEU A 608 32.75 13.20 -8.01
C LEU A 608 32.04 13.86 -9.21
N PRO A 609 31.83 13.14 -10.32
CA PRO A 609 31.00 13.63 -11.41
C PRO A 609 29.57 13.99 -10.96
N GLU A 610 28.98 15.01 -11.60
CA GLU A 610 27.60 15.42 -11.35
C GLU A 610 26.56 14.32 -11.62
N SER A 611 26.90 13.34 -12.47
CA SER A 611 26.05 12.21 -12.82
C SER A 611 26.16 11.02 -11.86
N THR A 612 26.97 11.12 -10.80
CA THR A 612 27.16 10.02 -9.84
C THR A 612 25.84 9.72 -9.13
N PRO A 613 25.38 8.46 -9.04
CA PRO A 613 24.14 8.11 -8.34
C PRO A 613 24.15 8.49 -6.86
N GLU A 614 22.97 8.74 -6.28
CA GLU A 614 22.80 9.16 -4.88
C GLU A 614 23.58 8.29 -3.89
N GLN A 615 23.38 6.97 -3.99
CA GLN A 615 23.96 5.99 -3.06
C GLN A 615 25.49 5.98 -3.15
N GLU A 616 26.05 6.09 -4.36
CA GLU A 616 27.49 6.13 -4.59
C GLU A 616 28.12 7.41 -4.02
N ARG A 617 27.42 8.56 -4.09
CA ARG A 617 27.91 9.82 -3.48
C ARG A 617 28.08 9.68 -1.97
N ARG A 618 27.08 9.12 -1.29
CA ARG A 618 27.11 8.92 0.16
C ARG A 618 28.19 7.91 0.55
N LEU A 619 28.32 6.81 -0.20
CA LEU A 619 29.36 5.82 0.04
C LEU A 619 30.76 6.42 -0.09
N ALA A 620 31.02 7.19 -1.15
CA ALA A 620 32.29 7.87 -1.35
C ALA A 620 32.60 8.89 -0.24
N LEU A 621 31.61 9.65 0.23
CA LEU A 621 31.78 10.51 1.41
C LEU A 621 32.13 9.70 2.65
N ALA A 622 31.47 8.57 2.85
CA ALA A 622 31.70 7.73 4.01
C ALA A 622 33.09 7.11 4.02
N GLU A 623 33.57 6.64 2.86
CA GLU A 623 34.95 6.18 2.68
C GLU A 623 35.96 7.30 2.92
N TRP A 624 35.67 8.51 2.44
CA TRP A 624 36.51 9.69 2.66
C TRP A 624 36.61 10.09 4.15
N ILE A 625 35.49 10.04 4.88
CA ILE A 625 35.49 10.31 6.33
C ILE A 625 36.22 9.19 7.09
N ALA A 626 35.98 7.94 6.74
CA ALA A 626 36.52 6.76 7.42
C ALA A 626 37.97 6.42 7.02
N SER A 627 38.57 7.17 6.10
CA SER A 627 39.95 6.96 5.66
C SER A 627 40.95 7.11 6.81
N GLU A 628 41.94 6.22 6.86
CA GLU A 628 43.07 6.31 7.80
C GLU A 628 43.94 7.55 7.56
N GLU A 629 43.92 8.09 6.34
CA GLU A 629 44.60 9.33 5.95
C GLU A 629 43.82 10.58 6.38
N ASN A 630 42.59 10.44 6.89
CA ASN A 630 41.83 11.56 7.41
C ASN A 630 42.37 11.97 8.80
N PRO A 631 42.91 13.19 8.96
CA PRO A 631 43.60 13.58 10.19
C PRO A 631 42.66 13.94 11.35
N LEU A 632 41.34 13.98 11.12
CA LEU A 632 40.35 14.45 12.09
C LEU A 632 39.54 13.31 12.71
N THR A 633 39.05 12.38 11.90
CA THR A 633 38.08 11.36 12.32
C THR A 633 38.47 10.62 13.59
N ALA A 634 39.69 10.06 13.62
CA ALA A 634 40.19 9.35 14.79
C ALA A 634 40.38 10.27 16.01
N ARG A 635 40.88 11.51 15.81
CA ARG A 635 41.08 12.49 16.89
C ARG A 635 39.76 12.89 17.54
N VAL A 636 38.72 13.10 16.74
CA VAL A 636 37.41 13.53 17.21
C VAL A 636 36.80 12.46 18.11
N ILE A 637 36.72 11.22 17.65
CA ILE A 637 36.12 10.14 18.46
C ILE A 637 36.97 9.82 19.70
N VAL A 638 38.31 9.83 19.60
CA VAL A 638 39.20 9.67 20.75
C VAL A 638 38.96 10.77 21.78
N ASN A 639 38.83 12.02 21.34
CA ASN A 639 38.56 13.14 22.24
C ASN A 639 37.17 13.04 22.89
N ARG A 640 36.15 12.56 22.16
CA ARG A 640 34.81 12.31 22.71
C ARG A 640 34.85 11.21 23.77
N VAL A 641 35.48 10.08 23.46
CA VAL A 641 35.64 8.98 24.43
C VAL A 641 36.40 9.45 25.68
N TRP A 642 37.48 10.21 25.49
CA TRP A 642 38.21 10.84 26.60
C TRP A 642 37.32 11.77 27.42
N HIS A 643 36.54 12.62 26.75
CA HIS A 643 35.59 13.53 27.38
C HIS A 643 34.61 12.79 28.27
N TYR A 644 33.95 11.74 27.77
CA TYR A 644 32.97 10.99 28.57
C TYR A 644 33.59 10.25 29.77
N HIS A 645 34.87 9.90 29.71
CA HIS A 645 35.60 9.30 30.85
C HIS A 645 36.10 10.31 31.89
N PHE A 646 36.53 11.49 31.46
CA PHE A 646 37.16 12.50 32.34
C PHE A 646 36.28 13.73 32.61
N GLY A 647 35.07 13.79 32.06
CA GLY A 647 34.18 14.96 32.10
C GLY A 647 34.67 16.15 31.26
N LYS A 648 35.82 16.03 30.59
CA LYS A 648 36.39 17.06 29.71
C LYS A 648 37.32 16.45 28.68
N GLY A 649 37.16 16.84 27.41
CA GLY A 649 38.05 16.41 26.33
C GLY A 649 39.47 17.01 26.45
N LEU A 650 40.42 16.36 25.77
CA LEU A 650 41.75 16.93 25.51
C LEU A 650 41.62 18.23 24.72
N VAL A 651 40.77 18.23 23.71
CA VAL A 651 40.17 19.42 23.09
C VAL A 651 38.87 19.71 23.83
N LYS A 652 38.78 20.90 24.45
CA LYS A 652 37.63 21.26 25.31
C LYS A 652 36.32 21.42 24.55
N THR A 653 36.38 21.58 23.23
CA THR A 653 35.27 21.76 22.31
C THR A 653 35.14 20.50 21.44
N PRO A 654 34.40 19.46 21.88
CA PRO A 654 34.44 18.14 21.24
C PRO A 654 33.93 18.09 19.79
N SER A 655 33.20 19.12 19.36
CA SER A 655 32.65 19.27 18.00
C SER A 655 33.35 20.38 17.19
N GLU A 656 34.45 20.96 17.70
CA GLU A 656 35.14 22.08 17.04
C GLU A 656 36.66 21.99 17.25
N PHE A 657 37.32 21.44 16.24
CA PHE A 657 38.76 21.17 16.10
C PHE A 657 39.45 22.17 15.16
N GLY A 658 38.69 23.04 14.49
CA GLY A 658 39.20 24.13 13.68
C GLY A 658 39.70 25.30 14.51
N ASN A 659 39.95 26.42 13.84
CA ASN A 659 40.51 27.66 14.40
C ASN A 659 39.54 28.38 15.36
N LEU A 660 38.25 28.02 15.36
CA LEU A 660 37.28 28.50 16.36
C LEU A 660 37.40 27.73 17.70
N GLY A 661 37.98 26.54 17.65
CA GLY A 661 38.15 25.64 18.78
C GLY A 661 39.27 26.06 19.73
N VAL A 662 39.59 25.18 20.67
CA VAL A 662 40.70 25.36 21.61
C VAL A 662 41.76 24.29 21.37
N GLU A 663 43.03 24.69 21.32
CA GLU A 663 44.13 23.74 21.18
C GLU A 663 44.07 22.61 22.23
N PRO A 664 44.46 21.38 21.85
CA PRO A 664 44.50 20.26 22.78
C PRO A 664 45.36 20.58 24.02
N SER A 665 44.89 20.16 25.19
CA SER A 665 45.70 20.24 26.42
C SER A 665 46.97 19.39 26.34
N HIS A 666 46.90 18.26 25.62
CA HIS A 666 47.99 17.31 25.41
C HIS A 666 47.97 16.82 23.95
N PRO A 667 48.54 17.59 23.00
CA PRO A 667 48.45 17.28 21.58
C PRO A 667 49.12 15.96 21.21
N GLU A 668 50.31 15.67 21.77
CA GLU A 668 51.03 14.42 21.52
C GLU A 668 50.26 13.19 22.02
N LEU A 669 49.55 13.31 23.15
CA LEU A 669 48.72 12.23 23.68
C LEU A 669 47.51 11.96 22.78
N LEU A 670 46.86 13.03 22.29
CA LEU A 670 45.74 12.91 21.37
C LEU A 670 46.18 12.20 20.09
N ASP A 671 47.31 12.60 19.51
CA ASP A 671 47.86 12.00 18.30
C ASP A 671 48.27 10.54 18.52
N PHE A 672 48.91 10.24 19.66
CA PHE A 672 49.25 8.88 20.04
C PHE A 672 48.01 7.98 20.14
N LEU A 673 46.96 8.44 20.83
CA LEU A 673 45.73 7.68 20.99
C LEU A 673 44.96 7.53 19.68
N ALA A 674 44.90 8.58 18.85
CA ALA A 674 44.25 8.56 17.54
C ALA A 674 44.94 7.58 16.59
N LYS A 675 46.28 7.67 16.46
CA LYS A 675 47.04 6.72 15.64
C LYS A 675 46.86 5.28 16.13
N ARG A 676 46.99 5.07 17.44
CA ARG A 676 46.83 3.74 18.02
C ARG A 676 45.43 3.16 17.82
N PHE A 677 44.41 4.00 17.90
CA PHE A 677 43.02 3.58 17.67
C PHE A 677 42.82 3.04 16.25
N VAL A 678 43.37 3.73 15.25
CA VAL A 678 43.40 3.26 13.85
C VAL A 678 44.21 1.96 13.72
N ASP A 679 45.46 1.96 14.21
CA ASP A 679 46.38 0.80 14.14
C ASP A 679 45.80 -0.48 14.82
N GLU A 680 44.92 -0.32 15.82
CA GLU A 680 44.26 -1.42 16.53
C GLU A 680 42.89 -1.82 15.94
N GLY A 681 42.59 -1.36 14.72
CA GLY A 681 41.40 -1.72 13.94
C GLY A 681 40.14 -0.97 14.38
N TRP A 682 40.28 0.30 14.75
CA TRP A 682 39.17 1.20 15.07
C TRP A 682 38.25 0.69 16.21
N SER A 683 38.80 -0.11 17.13
CA SER A 683 38.05 -0.73 18.24
C SER A 683 37.86 0.23 19.42
N LEU A 684 36.61 0.59 19.70
CA LEU A 684 36.23 1.45 20.81
C LEU A 684 36.51 0.78 22.16
N LYS A 685 36.28 -0.54 22.29
CA LYS A 685 36.58 -1.26 23.53
C LYS A 685 38.07 -1.29 23.84
N LYS A 686 38.94 -1.44 22.84
CA LYS A 686 40.40 -1.33 23.06
C LYS A 686 40.78 0.08 23.51
N LEU A 687 40.25 1.12 22.87
CA LEU A 687 40.47 2.51 23.28
C LEU A 687 40.02 2.75 24.72
N HIS A 688 38.81 2.30 25.10
CA HIS A 688 38.34 2.36 26.48
C HIS A 688 39.29 1.64 27.43
N LYS A 689 39.73 0.42 27.09
CA LYS A 689 40.68 -0.34 27.91
C LYS A 689 41.99 0.44 28.13
N TRP A 690 42.54 1.07 27.09
CA TRP A 690 43.75 1.90 27.21
C TRP A 690 43.56 3.05 28.18
N ILE A 691 42.44 3.77 28.07
CA ILE A 691 42.12 4.88 28.96
C ILE A 691 41.93 4.37 30.40
N LEU A 692 41.06 3.39 30.60
CA LEU A 692 40.67 2.88 31.93
C LEU A 692 41.83 2.20 32.68
N MET A 693 42.75 1.57 31.95
CA MET A 693 43.92 0.90 32.54
C MET A 693 45.13 1.83 32.71
N SER A 694 45.06 3.06 32.19
CA SER A 694 46.13 4.05 32.35
C SER A 694 46.35 4.43 33.83
N GLN A 695 47.58 4.82 34.16
CA GLN A 695 47.83 5.42 35.47
C GLN A 695 46.98 6.66 35.68
N THR A 696 46.82 7.49 34.64
CA THR A 696 46.05 8.74 34.64
C THR A 696 44.61 8.56 35.12
N TYR A 697 43.89 7.57 34.57
CA TYR A 697 42.49 7.29 34.95
C TYR A 697 42.39 6.70 36.37
N ARG A 698 43.38 5.92 36.79
CA ARG A 698 43.39 5.23 38.10
C ARG A 698 43.91 6.11 39.25
N GLN A 699 44.22 7.38 39.00
CA GLN A 699 44.66 8.30 40.06
C GLN A 699 43.55 8.57 41.08
N SER A 700 43.94 8.92 42.30
CA SER A 700 43.00 9.46 43.28
C SER A 700 42.43 10.80 42.80
N SER A 701 41.19 11.12 43.19
CA SER A 701 40.59 12.44 43.00
C SER A 701 40.91 13.43 44.14
N LEU A 702 41.58 12.96 45.20
CA LEU A 702 41.95 13.81 46.33
C LEU A 702 42.89 14.94 45.88
N PRO A 703 42.66 16.18 46.36
CA PRO A 703 43.56 17.29 46.06
C PRO A 703 44.96 17.04 46.62
N ARG A 704 45.98 17.47 45.87
CA ARG A 704 47.37 17.54 46.28
C ARG A 704 47.84 18.99 46.20
N GLU A 705 48.58 19.44 47.20
CA GLU A 705 49.01 20.84 47.32
C GLU A 705 49.91 21.27 46.17
N ASP A 706 50.86 20.41 45.76
CA ASP A 706 51.77 20.66 44.65
C ASP A 706 51.02 20.81 43.32
N GLY A 707 50.06 19.91 43.02
CA GLY A 707 49.23 19.99 41.82
C GLY A 707 48.29 21.19 41.80
N LEU A 708 47.65 21.51 42.93
CA LEU A 708 46.78 22.70 43.05
C LEU A 708 47.53 24.00 42.80
N SER A 709 48.79 24.08 43.25
CA SER A 709 49.63 25.28 43.09
C SER A 709 49.96 25.61 41.62
N VAL A 710 50.00 24.59 40.77
CA VAL A 710 50.32 24.71 39.33
C VAL A 710 49.05 24.78 38.48
N ASP A 711 48.05 23.97 38.80
CA ASP A 711 46.84 23.79 37.99
C ASP A 711 45.65 23.38 38.86
N ALA A 712 45.00 24.38 39.46
CA ALA A 712 43.78 24.17 40.24
C ALA A 712 42.64 23.52 39.43
N GLY A 713 42.63 23.73 38.10
CA GLY A 713 41.61 23.22 37.18
C GLY A 713 41.81 21.76 36.76
N THR A 714 42.90 21.11 37.18
CA THR A 714 43.23 19.72 36.82
C THR A 714 43.30 19.51 35.28
N LYS A 715 43.66 20.56 34.51
CA LYS A 715 43.94 20.48 33.06
C LYS A 715 45.09 19.51 32.76
N LEU A 716 46.12 19.46 33.61
CA LEU A 716 47.32 18.62 33.48
C LEU A 716 47.12 17.22 34.07
N LEU A 717 45.90 16.89 34.54
CA LEU A 717 45.53 15.56 34.99
C LEU A 717 46.45 14.98 36.08
N TRP A 718 46.92 15.83 37.01
CA TRP A 718 47.73 15.41 38.17
C TRP A 718 46.92 14.68 39.26
N ARG A 719 45.59 14.60 39.09
CA ARG A 719 44.61 13.80 39.85
C ARG A 719 43.44 13.44 38.94
N TYR A 720 42.57 12.52 39.38
CA TYR A 720 41.33 12.26 38.65
C TYR A 720 40.34 13.45 38.83
N PRO A 721 39.82 14.03 37.74
CA PRO A 721 38.89 15.16 37.81
C PRO A 721 37.50 14.66 38.29
N PRO A 722 36.94 15.23 39.37
CA PRO A 722 35.58 14.90 39.78
C PRO A 722 34.56 15.41 38.76
N HIS A 723 33.56 14.59 38.43
CA HIS A 723 32.45 14.95 37.55
C HIS A 723 31.10 14.76 38.26
N ARG A 724 30.04 15.39 37.75
CA ARG A 724 28.68 15.23 38.28
C ARG A 724 28.11 13.88 37.87
N LEU A 725 27.37 13.25 38.78
CA LEU A 725 26.58 12.07 38.45
C LEU A 725 25.45 12.47 37.48
N GLU A 726 25.28 11.69 36.43
CA GLU A 726 24.21 11.88 35.45
C GLU A 726 22.83 11.51 36.02
N ALA A 727 21.75 11.92 35.35
CA ALA A 727 20.39 11.66 35.83
C ALA A 727 19.98 10.19 35.67
N GLU A 728 20.53 9.51 34.67
CA GLU A 728 20.18 8.14 34.29
C GLU A 728 20.62 7.13 35.35
N PRO A 729 21.85 7.13 35.87
CA PRO A 729 22.20 6.27 37.02
C PRO A 729 21.30 6.48 38.24
N ILE A 730 20.83 7.71 38.47
CA ILE A 730 19.90 8.02 39.57
C ILE A 730 18.54 7.37 39.28
N ARG A 731 18.00 7.55 38.08
CA ARG A 731 16.74 6.93 37.63
C ARG A 731 16.82 5.41 37.65
N ASP A 732 17.85 4.81 37.06
CA ASP A 732 18.10 3.37 37.03
C ASP A 732 18.16 2.81 38.46
N SER A 733 18.81 3.51 39.39
CA SER A 733 18.87 3.09 40.80
C SER A 733 17.49 3.09 41.46
N ILE A 734 16.65 4.11 41.18
CA ILE A 734 15.27 4.17 41.68
C ILE A 734 14.44 3.01 41.09
N LEU A 735 14.54 2.76 39.79
CA LEU A 735 13.83 1.67 39.11
C LEU A 735 14.28 0.30 39.62
N ALA A 736 15.59 0.10 39.79
CA ALA A 736 16.15 -1.14 40.31
C ALA A 736 15.69 -1.42 41.75
N ILE A 737 15.77 -0.41 42.63
CA ILE A 737 15.35 -0.55 44.04
C ILE A 737 13.83 -0.78 44.16
N SER A 738 13.04 -0.17 43.28
CA SER A 738 11.58 -0.36 43.27
C SER A 738 11.12 -1.65 42.57
N GLY A 739 12.02 -2.40 41.91
CA GLY A 739 11.68 -3.62 41.16
C GLY A 739 11.02 -3.36 39.80
N ASN A 740 11.03 -2.11 39.32
CA ASN A 740 10.40 -1.67 38.07
C ASN A 740 11.40 -1.51 36.91
N LEU A 741 12.66 -1.91 37.09
CA LEU A 741 13.66 -1.84 36.02
C LEU A 741 13.42 -2.98 35.02
N ASP A 742 13.02 -2.62 33.81
CA ASP A 742 13.03 -3.53 32.67
C ASP A 742 14.45 -3.64 32.10
N LEU A 743 14.92 -4.87 31.92
CA LEU A 743 16.23 -5.20 31.36
C LEU A 743 16.14 -5.68 29.92
N THR A 744 14.95 -5.66 29.32
CA THR A 744 14.72 -5.98 27.92
C THR A 744 15.46 -4.97 27.05
N MET A 745 16.31 -5.50 26.18
CA MET A 745 17.14 -4.71 25.28
C MET A 745 16.39 -4.44 23.98
N GLY A 746 16.39 -3.19 23.53
CA GLY A 746 15.84 -2.77 22.24
C GLY A 746 14.31 -2.75 22.16
N GLY A 747 13.78 -2.69 20.94
CA GLY A 747 12.35 -2.61 20.64
C GLY A 747 11.78 -1.19 20.67
N PRO A 748 10.48 -0.99 20.40
CA PRO A 748 9.85 0.33 20.48
C PRO A 748 10.08 0.99 21.84
N GLY A 749 10.30 2.31 21.84
CA GLY A 749 10.34 3.10 23.07
C GLY A 749 9.03 3.05 23.85
N TYR A 750 9.09 3.32 25.15
CA TYR A 750 7.93 3.35 26.03
C TYR A 750 7.37 4.78 26.14
N GLU A 751 6.07 4.95 25.87
CA GLU A 751 5.38 6.22 26.10
C GLU A 751 5.01 6.36 27.58
N VAL A 752 5.61 7.37 28.24
CA VAL A 752 5.38 7.62 29.68
C VAL A 752 4.01 8.26 29.95
N PHE A 753 3.35 8.79 28.92
CA PHE A 753 2.07 9.47 29.01
C PHE A 753 1.09 8.85 28.01
N GLU A 754 0.21 7.96 28.48
CA GLU A 754 -1.02 7.68 27.74
C GLU A 754 -1.88 8.95 27.78
N PRO A 755 -2.31 9.50 26.63
CA PRO A 755 -3.31 10.56 26.61
C PRO A 755 -4.56 10.07 27.35
N ASN A 756 -5.14 10.90 28.20
CA ASN A 756 -6.50 10.63 28.67
C ASN A 756 -7.42 10.75 27.45
N ASP A 757 -7.95 9.62 26.98
CA ASP A 757 -8.97 9.53 25.94
C ASP A 757 -10.22 10.38 26.25
#